data_AF-A0A970KUG4-F1
#
_entry.id   AF-A0A970KUG4-F1
#
_cell.length_a   1.000
_cell.length_b   1.000
_cell.length_c   1.000
_cell.angle_alpha   90.00
_cell.angle_beta   90.00
_cell.angle_gamma   90.00
#
_symmetry.space_group_name_H-M   'P 1'
#
loop_
_entity.id
_entity.type
_entity.pdbx_description
1 polymer ?
#
loop_
_entity_poly.entity_id
_entity_poly.type
_entity_poly.pdbx_seq_one_letter_code
_entity_poly.pdbx_strand_id
1 'polypeptide(L)'
;MSRNYKDKREAIICRETDLLLLLLTILYGLTYFYAINKRGSIIEFIKYASFLSLFLVTTNIHKDNISKRRLIDLIILGGIVLCIIGIGTMVGTWEYTASYNGSRLSSTFQYPNTLAVYAASMYFLTMGQALIEEDLKKICLYGGGLFIFFSTMIFTYSRGMWLLFPLILLGFFIVLAANKKVQLFFYTLGSLMIALPASFIFLKHISQAGNKLWGIYIAGIIGSAIVMLFLGKATEILNKVSIKAIIAIVVALGLVATGLLIFAIGATEPIKFENNTAESKLSRITRTIRNVFPNTQYEILVEGTARTNQEGQYAGRLVVHSVNEQFKYTNIGTLPIEEDGDFNLSLPITTLEDTNVIVIYFENRNPNTSISFQKASIVDLQTDKVEEISLKYKYIPEAIVRRISGINATDNSVQARLIFSKDAFNLALDSLLLGTGGHGWATAYRSIQSYPYWSKHVHNHYLQLLVETGLLGVALFGGFLILLLYYYYKFKKEEEDISSTTLADTLFIAAATILAHAAIDFDLSLVGLYIILWVFLALLNSMVSPARDEISLSKIRLNKRSLIKFNSVVTFITIIAIVISASIYGGIFFTKQALKAQEEGDGDGIESALRKATKLDPYNISYSTDLIDVYFFQYTAKSDESYGNKAKEETDRLLRIGKNDPLTYITAAQAYFKFGLVDEGLGFIKRSLEMQPLVIESYIQNAQAHLSIFDYHISKGDLEAAR
;
A
#
# COMPACT_ATOMS: atom_id res chain seq x y z
N MET A 1 30.09 -35.25 10.00
CA MET A 1 30.72 -35.00 11.32
C MET A 1 29.67 -34.52 12.29
N SER A 2 29.22 -35.40 13.19
CA SER A 2 28.28 -35.09 14.26
C SER A 2 28.97 -34.26 15.35
N ARG A 3 28.50 -33.02 15.57
CA ARG A 3 28.91 -32.27 16.75
C ARG A 3 28.21 -32.85 17.97
N ASN A 4 28.99 -33.26 18.96
CA ASN A 4 28.54 -33.52 20.33
C ASN A 4 27.70 -32.33 20.83
N TYR A 5 26.41 -32.57 21.08
CA TYR A 5 25.44 -31.57 21.58
C TYR A 5 25.53 -31.33 23.10
N LYS A 6 26.60 -31.77 23.75
CA LYS A 6 26.88 -31.54 25.17
C LYS A 6 27.99 -30.49 25.28
N ASP A 7 27.72 -29.41 26.01
CA ASP A 7 28.61 -28.31 26.40
C ASP A 7 28.93 -27.17 25.42
N LYS A 8 27.96 -26.25 25.27
CA LYS A 8 28.06 -24.81 25.60
C LYS A 8 26.72 -24.14 25.25
N ARG A 9 26.04 -23.51 26.23
CA ARG A 9 24.86 -22.66 25.91
C ARG A 9 25.34 -21.49 25.05
N GLU A 10 25.06 -21.51 23.75
CA GLU A 10 25.34 -20.40 22.85
C GLU A 10 24.29 -19.29 23.07
N ALA A 11 24.73 -18.03 23.02
CA ALA A 11 23.84 -16.89 23.14
C ALA A 11 23.12 -16.67 21.80
N ILE A 12 21.79 -16.56 21.83
CA ILE A 12 20.97 -16.22 20.66
C ILE A 12 21.21 -14.75 20.28
N ILE A 13 21.24 -13.89 21.30
CA ILE A 13 21.62 -12.48 21.17
C ILE A 13 23.14 -12.40 21.25
N CYS A 14 23.79 -12.29 20.09
CA CYS A 14 25.25 -12.24 19.98
C CYS A 14 25.76 -11.10 19.10
N ARG A 15 24.87 -10.24 18.58
CA ARG A 15 25.23 -9.03 17.82
C ARG A 15 24.61 -7.80 18.46
N GLU A 16 25.23 -6.64 18.26
CA GLU A 16 24.65 -5.36 18.69
C GLU A 16 23.31 -5.08 17.99
N THR A 17 23.15 -5.50 16.74
CA THR A 17 21.90 -5.40 15.98
C THR A 17 20.78 -6.20 16.64
N ASP A 18 21.07 -7.40 17.15
CA ASP A 18 20.10 -8.25 17.86
C ASP A 18 19.58 -7.56 19.13
N LEU A 19 20.46 -6.85 19.87
CA LEU A 19 20.08 -6.11 21.07
C LEU A 19 19.15 -4.94 20.76
N LEU A 20 19.42 -4.16 19.71
CA LEU A 20 18.57 -3.03 19.33
C LEU A 20 17.15 -3.49 18.95
N LEU A 21 17.05 -4.61 18.25
CA LEU A 21 15.74 -5.21 17.91
C LEU A 21 15.03 -5.75 19.15
N LEU A 22 15.74 -6.42 20.05
CA LEU A 22 15.16 -6.88 21.32
C LEU A 22 14.62 -5.71 22.14
N LEU A 23 15.37 -4.61 22.24
CA LEU A 23 14.93 -3.39 22.92
C LEU A 23 13.72 -2.76 22.25
N LEU A 24 13.66 -2.72 20.91
CA LEU A 24 12.51 -2.23 20.16
C LEU A 24 11.26 -3.08 20.44
N THR A 25 11.38 -4.41 20.45
CA THR A 25 10.28 -5.31 20.80
C THR A 25 9.81 -5.11 22.24
N ILE A 26 10.74 -4.94 23.19
CA ILE A 26 10.41 -4.62 24.59
C ILE A 26 9.69 -3.29 24.68
N LEU A 27 10.13 -2.25 23.95
CA LEU A 27 9.47 -0.96 23.91
C LEU A 27 8.02 -1.09 23.43
N TYR A 28 7.78 -1.82 22.34
CA TYR A 28 6.41 -2.11 21.89
C TYR A 28 5.58 -2.84 22.97
N GLY A 29 6.18 -3.74 23.74
CA GLY A 29 5.53 -4.35 24.91
C GLY A 29 5.19 -3.32 26.00
N LEU A 30 6.09 -2.37 26.27
CA LEU A 30 5.87 -1.31 27.26
C LEU A 30 4.78 -0.31 26.85
N THR A 31 4.51 -0.13 25.55
CA THR A 31 3.41 0.72 25.08
C THR A 31 2.08 0.33 25.70
N TYR A 32 1.85 -0.96 26.02
CA TYR A 32 0.64 -1.43 26.68
C TYR A 32 0.27 -0.61 27.93
N PHE A 33 1.24 -0.11 28.71
CA PHE A 33 0.94 0.60 29.96
C PHE A 33 0.36 2.01 29.75
N TYR A 34 0.78 2.72 28.71
CA TYR A 34 0.39 4.12 28.46
C TYR A 34 -0.42 4.34 27.18
N ALA A 35 -0.54 3.33 26.31
CA ALA A 35 -1.18 3.48 25.01
C ALA A 35 -2.63 3.93 25.09
N ILE A 36 -3.00 4.76 24.11
CA ILE A 36 -4.39 5.21 23.92
C ILE A 36 -5.29 4.07 23.43
N ASN A 37 -4.72 3.07 22.75
CA ASN A 37 -5.39 1.85 22.31
C ASN A 37 -4.64 0.61 22.82
N LYS A 38 -5.19 -0.02 23.88
CA LYS A 38 -4.56 -1.18 24.53
C LYS A 38 -4.50 -2.40 23.61
N ARG A 39 -5.59 -2.70 22.90
CA ARG A 39 -5.64 -3.83 21.96
C ARG A 39 -4.64 -3.65 20.82
N GLY A 40 -4.60 -2.46 20.24
CA GLY A 40 -3.67 -2.11 19.17
C GLY A 40 -2.20 -2.24 19.58
N SER A 41 -1.87 -1.88 20.82
CA SER A 41 -0.52 -2.05 21.37
C SER A 41 -0.14 -3.51 21.58
N ILE A 42 -1.09 -4.34 22.03
CA ILE A 42 -0.90 -5.80 22.11
C ILE A 42 -0.62 -6.39 20.72
N ILE A 43 -1.39 -5.97 19.71
CA ILE A 43 -1.22 -6.42 18.32
C ILE A 43 0.16 -6.02 17.77
N GLU A 44 0.59 -4.78 17.96
CA GLU A 44 1.92 -4.33 17.53
C GLU A 44 3.04 -5.07 18.28
N PHE A 45 2.91 -5.31 19.59
CA PHE A 45 3.86 -6.14 20.33
C PHE A 45 3.97 -7.56 19.74
N ILE A 46 2.86 -8.23 19.45
CA ILE A 46 2.87 -9.57 18.83
C ILE A 46 3.57 -9.53 17.47
N LYS A 47 3.29 -8.51 16.65
CA LYS A 47 3.94 -8.33 15.34
C LYS A 47 5.46 -8.20 15.50
N TYR A 48 5.94 -7.29 16.35
CA TYR A 48 7.38 -7.09 16.54
C TYR A 48 8.07 -8.25 17.27
N ALA A 49 7.38 -8.98 18.16
CA ALA A 49 7.90 -10.22 18.74
C ALA A 49 8.04 -11.33 17.69
N SER A 50 7.10 -11.40 16.74
CA SER A 50 7.16 -12.32 15.60
C SER A 50 8.29 -11.96 14.65
N PHE A 51 8.47 -10.66 14.35
CA PHE A 51 9.58 -10.18 13.52
C PHE A 51 10.95 -10.42 14.17
N LEU A 52 11.08 -10.19 15.48
CA LEU A 52 12.30 -10.52 16.22
C LEU A 52 12.60 -12.03 16.12
N SER A 53 11.60 -12.88 16.35
CA SER A 53 11.76 -14.34 16.28
C SER A 53 12.19 -14.77 14.87
N LEU A 54 11.52 -14.27 13.84
CA LEU A 54 11.86 -14.51 12.43
C LEU A 54 13.28 -14.04 12.10
N PHE A 55 13.64 -12.83 12.53
CA PHE A 55 14.95 -12.25 12.26
C PHE A 55 16.08 -13.09 12.88
N LEU A 56 15.92 -13.50 14.15
CA LEU A 56 16.90 -14.32 14.85
C LEU A 56 17.00 -15.73 14.25
N VAL A 57 15.88 -16.34 13.87
CA VAL A 57 15.85 -17.64 13.19
C VAL A 57 16.57 -17.57 11.86
N THR A 58 16.23 -16.61 11.00
CA THR A 58 16.87 -16.45 9.68
C THR A 58 18.36 -16.15 9.80
N THR A 59 18.74 -15.30 10.76
CA THR A 59 20.14 -14.91 10.99
C THR A 59 21.01 -16.10 11.44
N ASN A 60 20.46 -17.00 12.26
CA ASN A 60 21.25 -18.07 12.92
C ASN A 60 21.19 -19.43 12.20
N ILE A 61 20.19 -19.70 11.35
CA ILE A 61 20.06 -20.99 10.65
C ILE A 61 21.01 -21.10 9.45
N HIS A 62 21.17 -20.03 8.66
CA HIS A 62 21.89 -20.09 7.38
C HIS A 62 23.37 -19.77 7.56
N LYS A 63 24.17 -20.80 7.87
CA LYS A 63 25.60 -20.63 8.19
C LYS A 63 26.50 -20.43 6.98
N ASP A 64 26.11 -20.93 5.81
CA ASP A 64 26.88 -20.85 4.58
C ASP A 64 26.11 -20.13 3.46
N ASN A 65 26.85 -19.61 2.47
CA ASN A 65 26.25 -18.86 1.36
C ASN A 65 25.38 -19.73 0.44
N ILE A 66 25.62 -21.03 0.33
CA ILE A 66 24.80 -21.93 -0.51
C ILE A 66 23.39 -22.03 0.09
N SER A 67 23.30 -22.25 1.40
CA SER A 67 22.02 -22.27 2.13
C SER A 67 21.27 -20.93 2.01
N LYS A 68 21.98 -19.79 2.12
CA LYS A 68 21.38 -18.45 1.93
C LYS A 68 20.82 -18.27 0.51
N ARG A 69 21.59 -18.65 -0.51
CA ARG A 69 21.18 -18.57 -1.92
C ARG A 69 19.96 -19.44 -2.20
N ARG A 70 19.91 -20.67 -1.67
CA ARG A 70 18.73 -21.56 -1.80
C ARG A 70 17.47 -20.97 -1.17
N LEU A 71 17.59 -20.35 0.01
CA LEU A 71 16.45 -19.66 0.62
C LEU A 71 15.99 -18.49 -0.27
N ILE A 72 16.92 -17.73 -0.85
CA ILE A 72 16.60 -16.66 -1.80
C ILE A 72 15.87 -17.21 -3.02
N ASP A 73 16.33 -18.32 -3.61
CA ASP A 73 15.65 -18.97 -4.74
C ASP A 73 14.21 -19.40 -4.38
N LEU A 74 13.99 -19.90 -3.16
CA LEU A 74 12.64 -20.23 -2.66
C LEU A 74 11.75 -18.98 -2.51
N ILE A 75 12.31 -17.87 -2.02
CA ILE A 75 11.59 -16.59 -1.92
C ILE A 75 11.23 -16.07 -3.32
N ILE A 76 12.17 -16.15 -4.28
CA ILE A 76 11.95 -15.79 -5.68
C ILE A 76 10.83 -16.63 -6.28
N LEU A 77 10.84 -17.95 -6.06
CA LEU A 77 9.78 -18.84 -6.54
C LEU A 77 8.41 -18.47 -5.96
N GLY A 78 8.33 -18.19 -4.66
CA GLY A 78 7.10 -17.70 -4.02
C GLY A 78 6.62 -16.38 -4.63
N GLY A 79 7.54 -15.46 -4.94
CA GLY A 79 7.24 -14.21 -5.62
C GLY A 79 6.71 -14.41 -7.05
N ILE A 80 7.29 -15.36 -7.80
CA ILE A 80 6.81 -15.73 -9.14
C ILE A 80 5.36 -16.24 -9.07
N VAL A 81 5.07 -17.16 -8.14
CA VAL A 81 3.71 -17.70 -7.95
C VAL A 81 2.72 -16.57 -7.64
N LEU A 82 3.09 -15.66 -6.72
CA LEU A 82 2.27 -14.49 -6.38
C LEU A 82 2.00 -13.60 -7.60
N CYS A 83 3.02 -13.35 -8.43
CA CYS A 83 2.83 -12.55 -9.64
C CYS A 83 1.91 -13.26 -10.64
N ILE A 84 2.10 -14.56 -10.87
CA ILE A 84 1.27 -15.36 -11.79
C ILE A 84 -0.19 -15.38 -11.35
N ILE A 85 -0.48 -15.53 -10.05
CA ILE A 85 -1.85 -15.41 -9.50
C ILE A 85 -2.48 -14.09 -9.94
N GLY A 86 -1.75 -12.99 -9.80
CA GLY A 86 -2.20 -11.67 -10.25
C GLY A 86 -2.47 -11.61 -11.75
N ILE A 87 -1.53 -12.08 -12.57
CA ILE A 87 -1.69 -12.10 -14.03
C ILE A 87 -2.91 -12.91 -14.46
N GLY A 88 -3.15 -14.09 -13.89
CA GLY A 88 -4.31 -14.88 -14.26
C GLY A 88 -5.64 -14.20 -13.93
N THR A 89 -5.70 -13.36 -12.88
CA THR A 89 -6.88 -12.50 -12.66
C THR A 89 -7.04 -11.40 -13.70
N MET A 90 -5.94 -10.82 -14.21
CA MET A 90 -6.00 -9.85 -15.31
C MET A 90 -6.42 -10.50 -16.63
N VAL A 91 -6.00 -11.74 -16.87
CA VAL A 91 -6.36 -12.51 -18.06
C VAL A 91 -7.81 -13.03 -17.97
N GLY A 92 -8.41 -13.05 -16.78
CA GLY A 92 -9.74 -13.61 -16.54
C GLY A 92 -9.75 -15.15 -16.46
N THR A 93 -8.62 -15.77 -16.13
CA THR A 93 -8.50 -17.24 -16.00
C THR A 93 -9.06 -17.74 -14.66
N TRP A 94 -8.92 -16.95 -13.60
CA TRP A 94 -9.50 -17.22 -12.29
C TRP A 94 -9.87 -15.90 -11.61
N GLU A 95 -10.74 -16.00 -10.62
CA GLU A 95 -11.12 -14.88 -9.77
C GLU A 95 -10.35 -14.96 -8.45
N TYR A 96 -9.83 -13.81 -8.01
CA TYR A 96 -9.27 -13.65 -6.67
C TYR A 96 -9.65 -12.26 -6.17
N THR A 97 -10.29 -12.22 -5.00
CA THR A 97 -10.86 -11.00 -4.44
C THR A 97 -9.82 -9.88 -4.36
N ALA A 98 -10.17 -8.73 -4.95
CA ALA A 98 -9.35 -7.52 -5.00
C ALA A 98 -7.95 -7.67 -5.65
N SER A 99 -7.67 -8.78 -6.35
CA SER A 99 -6.40 -8.99 -7.08
C SER A 99 -6.25 -8.07 -8.29
N TYR A 100 -7.34 -7.85 -9.03
CA TYR A 100 -7.39 -6.93 -10.15
C TYR A 100 -8.73 -6.19 -10.12
N ASN A 101 -8.68 -4.86 -10.11
CA ASN A 101 -9.87 -4.01 -10.00
C ASN A 101 -10.34 -3.44 -11.35
N GLY A 102 -9.92 -4.04 -12.47
CA GLY A 102 -10.19 -3.52 -13.82
C GLY A 102 -9.26 -2.39 -14.27
N SER A 103 -8.42 -1.85 -13.38
CA SER A 103 -7.50 -0.75 -13.71
C SER A 103 -6.05 -0.99 -13.29
N ARG A 104 -5.83 -1.65 -12.14
CA ARG A 104 -4.51 -1.85 -11.55
C ARG A 104 -4.41 -3.25 -10.97
N LEU A 105 -3.24 -3.86 -11.15
CA LEU A 105 -2.92 -5.14 -10.55
C LEU A 105 -2.48 -4.97 -9.09
N SER A 106 -3.02 -5.83 -8.22
CA SER A 106 -2.75 -5.88 -6.77
C SER A 106 -2.35 -7.29 -6.31
N SER A 107 -2.72 -8.34 -7.04
CA SER A 107 -2.51 -9.74 -6.65
C SER A 107 -3.00 -10.02 -5.22
N THR A 108 -2.39 -10.99 -4.53
CA THR A 108 -2.74 -11.40 -3.17
C THR A 108 -2.49 -10.32 -2.11
N PHE A 109 -1.72 -9.28 -2.41
CA PHE A 109 -1.57 -8.13 -1.53
C PHE A 109 -2.81 -7.23 -1.48
N GLN A 110 -3.69 -7.31 -2.49
CA GLN A 110 -4.89 -6.47 -2.62
C GLN A 110 -4.64 -4.95 -2.61
N TYR A 111 -3.36 -4.55 -2.67
CA TYR A 111 -2.93 -3.17 -2.75
C TYR A 111 -1.82 -3.00 -3.82
N PRO A 112 -2.07 -2.23 -4.91
CA PRO A 112 -1.15 -2.16 -6.03
C PRO A 112 0.24 -1.63 -5.72
N ASN A 113 0.36 -0.65 -4.81
CA ASN A 113 1.66 -0.01 -4.53
C ASN A 113 2.59 -0.99 -3.81
N THR A 114 2.08 -1.73 -2.82
CA THR A 114 2.84 -2.78 -2.13
C THR A 114 3.24 -3.90 -3.08
N LEU A 115 2.35 -4.33 -3.99
CA LEU A 115 2.74 -5.30 -5.03
C LEU A 115 3.90 -4.77 -5.89
N ALA A 116 3.88 -3.49 -6.26
CA ALA A 116 4.93 -2.89 -7.08
C ALA A 116 6.28 -2.89 -6.36
N VAL A 117 6.29 -2.52 -5.07
CA VAL A 117 7.48 -2.54 -4.21
C VAL A 117 8.01 -3.96 -4.05
N TYR A 118 7.11 -4.92 -3.78
CA TYR A 118 7.45 -6.33 -3.67
C TYR A 118 8.09 -6.83 -4.98
N ALA A 119 7.44 -6.62 -6.12
CA ALA A 119 7.94 -7.04 -7.43
C ALA A 119 9.30 -6.41 -7.76
N ALA A 120 9.50 -5.12 -7.48
CA ALA A 120 10.78 -4.46 -7.66
C ALA A 120 11.88 -5.05 -6.75
N SER A 121 11.58 -5.31 -5.48
CA SER A 121 12.54 -5.95 -4.56
C SER A 121 12.91 -7.36 -5.02
N MET A 122 11.95 -8.14 -5.52
CA MET A 122 12.20 -9.46 -6.11
C MET A 122 12.98 -9.36 -7.43
N TYR A 123 12.77 -8.33 -8.23
CA TYR A 123 13.57 -8.08 -9.45
C TYR A 123 15.04 -7.91 -9.08
N PHE A 124 15.37 -7.04 -8.12
CA PHE A 124 16.75 -6.84 -7.69
C PHE A 124 17.34 -8.10 -7.06
N LEU A 125 16.56 -8.83 -6.24
CA LEU A 125 16.98 -10.10 -5.65
C LEU A 125 17.31 -11.16 -6.73
N THR A 126 16.47 -11.27 -7.76
CA THR A 126 16.64 -12.17 -8.89
C THR A 126 17.84 -11.77 -9.76
N MET A 127 18.01 -10.46 -10.00
CA MET A 127 19.15 -9.92 -10.73
C MET A 127 20.46 -10.25 -10.00
N GLY A 128 20.49 -10.09 -8.68
CA GLY A 128 21.65 -10.46 -7.88
C GLY A 128 22.01 -11.94 -7.95
N GLN A 129 21.02 -12.84 -7.90
CA GLN A 129 21.28 -14.26 -8.13
C GLN A 129 21.83 -14.52 -9.54
N ALA A 130 21.29 -13.88 -10.57
CA ALA A 130 21.80 -14.01 -11.94
C ALA A 130 23.24 -13.50 -12.08
N LEU A 131 23.64 -12.44 -11.37
CA LEU A 131 25.00 -11.90 -11.39
C LEU A 131 26.04 -12.81 -10.72
N ILE A 132 25.61 -13.67 -9.80
CA ILE A 132 26.48 -14.56 -9.03
C ILE A 132 26.51 -15.97 -9.61
N GLU A 133 25.48 -16.35 -10.36
CA GLU A 133 25.35 -17.69 -10.90
C GLU A 133 26.23 -17.93 -12.12
N GLU A 134 26.77 -19.14 -12.22
CA GLU A 134 27.59 -19.59 -13.34
C GLU A 134 26.84 -20.60 -14.22
N ASP A 135 25.86 -21.32 -13.64
CA ASP A 135 25.01 -22.24 -14.40
C ASP A 135 24.07 -21.47 -15.34
N LEU A 136 24.35 -21.58 -16.64
CA LEU A 136 23.55 -20.99 -17.73
C LEU A 136 22.07 -21.34 -17.67
N LYS A 137 21.71 -22.55 -17.18
CA LYS A 137 20.30 -22.94 -17.05
C LYS A 137 19.59 -22.11 -16.00
N LYS A 138 20.26 -21.83 -14.88
CA LYS A 138 19.70 -20.98 -13.83
C LYS A 138 19.68 -19.51 -14.23
N ILE A 139 20.71 -19.00 -14.91
CA ILE A 139 20.68 -17.65 -15.49
C ILE A 139 19.46 -17.48 -16.42
N CYS A 140 19.17 -18.49 -17.24
CA CYS A 140 17.98 -18.53 -18.08
C CYS A 140 16.68 -18.47 -17.25
N LEU A 141 16.56 -19.27 -16.19
CA LEU A 141 15.40 -19.24 -15.28
C LEU A 141 15.24 -17.88 -14.58
N TYR A 142 16.33 -17.28 -14.10
CA TYR A 142 16.32 -15.93 -13.53
C TYR A 142 15.86 -14.90 -14.56
N GLY A 143 16.23 -15.05 -15.84
CA GLY A 143 15.72 -14.20 -16.92
C GLY A 143 14.21 -14.24 -17.09
N GLY A 144 13.60 -15.41 -16.95
CA GLY A 144 12.14 -15.54 -16.90
C GLY A 144 11.54 -14.86 -15.67
N GLY A 145 12.17 -15.00 -14.50
CA GLY A 145 11.76 -14.31 -13.27
C GLY A 145 11.83 -12.79 -13.38
N LEU A 146 12.91 -12.25 -13.94
CA LEU A 146 13.09 -10.80 -14.17
C LEU A 146 11.97 -10.22 -15.03
N PHE A 147 11.56 -10.95 -16.09
CA PHE A 147 10.40 -10.57 -16.90
C PHE A 147 9.14 -10.46 -16.05
N ILE A 148 8.82 -11.52 -15.29
CA ILE A 148 7.60 -11.61 -14.48
C ILE A 148 7.53 -10.47 -13.47
N PHE A 149 8.62 -10.19 -12.76
CA PHE A 149 8.65 -9.13 -11.75
C PHE A 149 8.53 -7.74 -12.38
N PHE A 150 9.25 -7.49 -13.49
CA PHE A 150 9.20 -6.19 -14.13
C PHE A 150 7.84 -5.90 -14.79
N SER A 151 7.25 -6.88 -15.49
CA SER A 151 5.91 -6.75 -16.06
C SER A 151 4.85 -6.56 -14.98
N THR A 152 4.94 -7.29 -13.87
CA THR A 152 4.03 -7.12 -12.72
C THR A 152 4.12 -5.70 -12.17
N MET A 153 5.34 -5.16 -11.99
CA MET A 153 5.54 -3.77 -11.56
C MET A 153 4.88 -2.78 -12.53
N ILE A 154 4.97 -2.99 -13.84
CA ILE A 154 4.27 -2.15 -14.84
C ILE A 154 2.75 -2.21 -14.63
N PHE A 155 2.18 -3.40 -14.49
CA PHE A 155 0.73 -3.60 -14.37
C PHE A 155 0.13 -3.07 -13.07
N THR A 156 0.94 -2.81 -12.04
CA THR A 156 0.49 -2.14 -10.81
C THR A 156 0.19 -0.65 -11.02
N TYR A 157 0.75 -0.04 -12.07
CA TYR A 157 0.73 1.40 -12.30
C TYR A 157 1.19 2.25 -11.09
N SER A 158 2.09 1.74 -10.25
CA SER A 158 2.63 2.47 -9.11
C SER A 158 3.63 3.55 -9.57
N ARG A 159 3.19 4.81 -9.52
CA ARG A 159 4.01 5.97 -9.94
C ARG A 159 5.22 6.18 -9.03
N GLY A 160 5.05 5.93 -7.72
CA GLY A 160 6.15 5.95 -6.75
C GLY A 160 7.26 4.98 -7.15
N MET A 161 6.89 3.78 -7.58
CA MET A 161 7.87 2.80 -8.06
C MET A 161 8.46 3.10 -9.44
N TRP A 162 7.71 3.73 -10.34
CA TRP A 162 8.28 4.17 -11.63
C TRP A 162 9.41 5.19 -11.43
N LEU A 163 9.30 6.06 -10.43
CA LEU A 163 10.37 7.00 -10.06
C LEU A 163 11.48 6.32 -9.25
N LEU A 164 11.11 5.49 -8.27
CA LEU A 164 12.06 4.91 -7.34
C LEU A 164 12.92 3.80 -7.97
N PHE A 165 12.36 2.99 -8.87
CA PHE A 165 13.07 1.88 -9.51
C PHE A 165 14.39 2.29 -10.21
N PRO A 166 14.44 3.31 -11.10
CA PRO A 166 15.69 3.73 -11.72
C PRO A 166 16.70 4.32 -10.71
N LEU A 167 16.23 5.01 -9.66
CA LEU A 167 17.10 5.52 -8.60
C LEU A 167 17.74 4.40 -7.79
N ILE A 168 16.97 3.35 -7.46
CA ILE A 168 17.48 2.17 -6.76
C ILE A 168 18.40 1.35 -7.67
N LEU A 169 18.09 1.21 -8.97
CA LEU A 169 18.96 0.56 -9.94
C LEU A 169 20.31 1.30 -10.06
N LEU A 170 20.30 2.63 -10.06
CA LEU A 170 21.52 3.44 -9.99
C LEU A 170 22.27 3.17 -8.68
N GLY A 171 21.56 3.11 -7.55
CA GLY A 171 22.14 2.70 -6.27
C GLY A 171 22.81 1.32 -6.35
N PHE A 172 22.17 0.35 -7.00
CA PHE A 172 22.71 -1.00 -7.19
C PHE A 172 24.00 -0.97 -8.03
N PHE A 173 23.98 -0.21 -9.13
CA PHE A 173 25.16 0.00 -9.97
C PHE A 173 26.31 0.69 -9.23
N ILE A 174 26.01 1.64 -8.34
CA ILE A 174 27.02 2.33 -7.53
C ILE A 174 27.69 1.36 -6.57
N VAL A 175 26.90 0.58 -5.83
CA VAL A 175 27.44 -0.31 -4.81
C VAL A 175 28.21 -1.49 -5.41
N LEU A 176 27.76 -2.10 -6.51
CA LEU A 176 28.40 -3.30 -7.05
C LEU A 176 29.91 -3.15 -7.30
N ALA A 177 30.63 -4.26 -7.16
CA ALA A 177 32.03 -4.36 -7.56
C ALA A 177 32.21 -4.01 -9.05
N ALA A 178 33.34 -3.37 -9.40
CA ALA A 178 33.57 -2.81 -10.74
C ALA A 178 33.39 -3.84 -11.88
N ASN A 179 33.80 -5.09 -11.65
CA ASN A 179 33.65 -6.19 -12.60
C ASN A 179 32.19 -6.65 -12.79
N LYS A 180 31.31 -6.43 -11.81
CA LYS A 180 29.87 -6.79 -11.89
C LYS A 180 29.00 -5.67 -12.46
N LYS A 181 29.47 -4.42 -12.47
CA LYS A 181 28.75 -3.27 -13.05
C LYS A 181 28.40 -3.47 -14.52
N VAL A 182 29.34 -4.05 -15.28
CA VAL A 182 29.15 -4.33 -16.71
C VAL A 182 28.06 -5.38 -16.92
N GLN A 183 28.10 -6.46 -16.16
CA GLN A 183 27.10 -7.53 -16.20
C GLN A 183 25.71 -6.98 -15.83
N LEU A 184 25.62 -6.19 -14.75
CA LEU A 184 24.36 -5.56 -14.34
C LEU A 184 23.76 -4.73 -15.47
N PHE A 185 24.57 -3.91 -16.14
CA PHE A 185 24.10 -3.08 -17.25
C PHE A 185 23.48 -3.93 -18.37
N PHE A 186 24.21 -4.93 -18.87
CA PHE A 186 23.73 -5.75 -19.98
C PHE A 186 22.56 -6.64 -19.59
N TYR A 187 22.56 -7.23 -18.40
CA TYR A 187 21.47 -8.09 -17.92
C TYR A 187 20.20 -7.26 -17.68
N THR A 188 20.33 -6.07 -17.11
CA THR A 188 19.21 -5.13 -16.97
C THR A 188 18.69 -4.75 -18.35
N LEU A 189 19.54 -4.26 -19.26
CA LEU A 189 19.15 -3.90 -20.61
C LEU A 189 18.42 -5.04 -21.32
N GLY A 190 18.98 -6.25 -21.30
CA GLY A 190 18.38 -7.44 -21.91
C GLY A 190 17.01 -7.78 -21.34
N SER A 191 16.86 -7.78 -20.02
CA SER A 191 15.57 -8.05 -19.37
C SER A 191 14.51 -6.99 -19.69
N LEU A 192 14.89 -5.70 -19.71
CA LEU A 192 13.97 -4.59 -19.98
C LEU A 192 13.56 -4.50 -21.44
N MET A 193 14.47 -4.81 -22.37
CA MET A 193 14.20 -4.83 -23.82
C MET A 193 13.07 -5.79 -24.20
N ILE A 194 12.89 -6.87 -23.44
CA ILE A 194 11.78 -7.81 -23.66
C ILE A 194 10.57 -7.44 -22.79
N ALA A 195 10.78 -7.17 -21.50
CA ALA A 195 9.68 -6.99 -20.56
C ALA A 195 8.82 -5.75 -20.87
N LEU A 196 9.42 -4.62 -21.28
CA LEU A 196 8.68 -3.38 -21.54
C LEU A 196 7.77 -3.50 -22.78
N PRO A 197 8.26 -3.89 -23.98
CA PRO A 197 7.40 -4.00 -25.16
C PRO A 197 6.32 -5.08 -25.00
N ALA A 198 6.67 -6.24 -24.45
CA ALA A 198 5.71 -7.31 -24.21
C ALA A 198 4.60 -6.88 -23.24
N SER A 199 4.94 -6.13 -22.19
CA SER A 199 3.94 -5.58 -21.26
C SER A 199 2.99 -4.60 -21.94
N PHE A 200 3.49 -3.77 -22.87
CA PHE A 200 2.64 -2.82 -23.59
C PHE A 200 1.74 -3.52 -24.61
N ILE A 201 2.26 -4.54 -25.29
CA ILE A 201 1.47 -5.40 -26.17
C ILE A 201 0.39 -6.13 -25.37
N PHE A 202 0.71 -6.64 -24.17
CA PHE A 202 -0.24 -7.28 -23.27
C PHE A 202 -1.37 -6.30 -22.88
N LEU A 203 -1.03 -5.09 -22.41
CA LEU A 203 -2.00 -4.07 -22.01
C LEU A 203 -2.88 -3.60 -23.17
N LYS A 204 -2.33 -3.51 -24.39
CA LYS A 204 -3.11 -3.18 -25.60
C LYS A 204 -4.20 -4.22 -25.90
N HIS A 205 -3.98 -5.48 -25.53
CA HIS A 205 -4.89 -6.59 -25.82
C HIS A 205 -5.72 -7.03 -24.60
N ILE A 206 -5.66 -6.31 -23.48
CA ILE A 206 -6.30 -6.73 -22.22
C ILE A 206 -7.83 -6.89 -22.32
N SER A 207 -8.47 -6.23 -23.30
CA SER A 207 -9.90 -6.35 -23.57
C SER A 207 -10.27 -7.59 -24.43
N GLN A 208 -9.29 -8.36 -24.89
CA GLN A 208 -9.49 -9.57 -25.71
C GLN A 208 -9.27 -10.84 -24.87
N ALA A 209 -10.08 -11.88 -25.13
CA ALA A 209 -10.14 -13.10 -24.31
C ALA A 209 -8.82 -13.90 -24.19
N GLY A 210 -8.69 -14.63 -23.07
CA GLY A 210 -7.46 -14.87 -22.33
C GLY A 210 -6.34 -15.74 -22.95
N ASN A 211 -6.61 -16.61 -23.93
CA ASN A 211 -5.55 -17.48 -24.49
C ASN A 211 -4.45 -16.67 -25.20
N LYS A 212 -4.83 -15.59 -25.90
CA LYS A 212 -3.87 -14.70 -26.57
C LYS A 212 -3.00 -13.94 -25.57
N LEU A 213 -3.56 -13.53 -24.43
CA LEU A 213 -2.83 -12.83 -23.38
C LEU A 213 -1.80 -13.73 -22.70
N TRP A 214 -2.16 -14.99 -22.39
CA TRP A 214 -1.19 -15.97 -21.92
C TRP A 214 -0.09 -16.24 -22.94
N GLY A 215 -0.44 -16.34 -24.23
CA GLY A 215 0.55 -16.47 -25.31
C GLY A 215 1.58 -15.34 -25.32
N ILE A 216 1.13 -14.08 -25.23
CA ILE A 216 2.01 -12.91 -25.15
C ILE A 216 2.90 -12.97 -23.90
N TYR A 217 2.30 -13.31 -22.75
CA TYR A 217 3.01 -13.34 -21.47
C TYR A 217 4.08 -14.44 -21.43
N ILE A 218 3.73 -15.67 -21.84
CA ILE A 218 4.64 -16.81 -21.91
C ILE A 218 5.74 -16.57 -22.94
N ALA A 219 5.42 -16.01 -24.10
CA ALA A 219 6.42 -15.62 -25.10
C ALA A 219 7.42 -14.60 -24.55
N GLY A 220 6.95 -13.64 -23.73
CA GLY A 220 7.82 -12.69 -23.05
C GLY A 220 8.75 -13.34 -22.01
N ILE A 221 8.24 -14.29 -21.22
CA ILE A 221 9.05 -15.08 -20.28
C ILE A 221 10.16 -15.83 -21.03
N ILE A 222 9.78 -16.59 -22.07
CA ILE A 222 10.72 -17.38 -22.87
C ILE A 222 11.74 -16.48 -23.57
N GLY A 223 11.28 -15.37 -24.16
CA GLY A 223 12.15 -14.40 -24.82
C GLY A 223 13.19 -13.80 -23.88
N SER A 224 12.78 -13.41 -22.66
CA SER A 224 13.69 -12.88 -21.64
C SER A 224 14.69 -13.93 -21.17
N ALA A 225 14.22 -15.17 -20.97
CA ALA A 225 15.07 -16.30 -20.59
C ALA A 225 16.15 -16.58 -21.66
N ILE A 226 15.78 -16.56 -22.95
CA ILE A 226 16.70 -16.75 -24.08
C ILE A 226 17.72 -15.60 -24.16
N VAL A 227 17.28 -14.35 -24.04
CA VAL A 227 18.19 -13.19 -24.03
C VAL A 227 19.22 -13.32 -22.90
N MET A 228 18.76 -13.68 -21.70
CA MET A 228 19.64 -13.88 -20.55
C MET A 228 20.58 -15.07 -20.71
N LEU A 229 20.17 -16.14 -21.40
CA LEU A 229 21.06 -17.24 -21.77
C LEU A 229 22.22 -16.77 -22.67
N PHE A 230 21.92 -15.94 -23.68
CA PHE A 230 22.94 -15.39 -24.57
C PHE A 230 23.87 -14.42 -23.84
N LEU A 231 23.32 -13.54 -23.01
CA LEU A 231 24.11 -12.63 -22.18
C LEU A 231 24.98 -13.40 -21.18
N GLY A 232 24.46 -14.48 -20.59
CA GLY A 232 25.19 -15.42 -19.75
C GLY A 232 26.42 -16.01 -20.46
N LYS A 233 26.25 -16.50 -21.70
CA LYS A 233 27.37 -16.99 -22.53
C LYS A 233 28.36 -15.89 -22.91
N ALA A 234 27.87 -14.67 -23.15
CA ALA A 234 28.69 -13.53 -23.55
C ALA A 234 29.42 -12.87 -22.36
N THR A 235 29.16 -13.28 -21.12
CA THR A 235 29.64 -12.61 -19.90
C THR A 235 31.15 -12.33 -19.92
N GLU A 236 31.99 -13.27 -20.35
CA GLU A 236 33.44 -13.08 -20.44
C GLU A 236 33.84 -11.98 -21.43
N ILE A 237 33.12 -11.86 -22.55
CA ILE A 237 33.33 -10.83 -23.57
C ILE A 237 32.82 -9.49 -23.04
N LEU A 238 31.64 -9.48 -22.43
CA LEU A 238 31.02 -8.28 -21.87
C LEU A 238 31.90 -7.66 -20.78
N ASN A 239 32.53 -8.48 -19.93
CA ASN A 239 33.42 -8.00 -18.87
C ASN A 239 34.66 -7.25 -19.40
N LYS A 240 35.01 -7.39 -20.69
CA LYS A 240 36.12 -6.63 -21.32
C LYS A 240 35.71 -5.20 -21.70
N VAL A 241 34.41 -4.88 -21.68
CA VAL A 241 33.90 -3.54 -21.99
C VAL A 241 34.22 -2.59 -20.84
N SER A 242 34.87 -1.47 -21.16
CA SER A 242 35.20 -0.45 -20.15
C SER A 242 33.95 0.26 -19.61
N ILE A 243 33.95 0.65 -18.34
CA ILE A 243 32.87 1.43 -17.73
C ILE A 243 32.64 2.75 -18.48
N LYS A 244 33.69 3.38 -19.01
CA LYS A 244 33.58 4.61 -19.83
C LYS A 244 32.75 4.36 -21.10
N ALA A 245 32.92 3.21 -21.75
CA ALA A 245 32.12 2.83 -22.91
C ALA A 245 30.65 2.61 -22.53
N ILE A 246 30.37 1.99 -21.37
CA ILE A 246 28.99 1.84 -20.88
C ILE A 246 28.33 3.19 -20.65
N ILE A 247 29.03 4.13 -20.01
CA ILE A 247 28.51 5.49 -19.80
C ILE A 247 28.19 6.15 -21.14
N ALA A 248 29.07 6.04 -22.14
CA ALA A 248 28.81 6.56 -23.48
C ALA A 248 27.59 5.89 -24.15
N ILE A 249 27.43 4.56 -24.00
CA ILE A 249 26.27 3.82 -24.51
C ILE A 249 24.99 4.28 -23.80
N VAL A 250 25.00 4.46 -22.48
CA VAL A 250 23.85 4.94 -21.71
C VAL A 250 23.43 6.33 -22.18
N VAL A 251 24.38 7.25 -22.38
CA VAL A 251 24.09 8.59 -22.90
C VAL A 251 23.49 8.51 -24.30
N ALA A 252 24.07 7.70 -25.20
CA ALA A 252 23.56 7.52 -26.56
C ALA A 252 22.14 6.92 -26.55
N LEU A 253 21.91 5.86 -25.77
CA LEU A 253 20.60 5.24 -25.61
C LEU A 253 19.59 6.21 -24.98
N GLY A 254 20.02 7.05 -24.04
CA GLY A 254 19.18 8.09 -23.44
C GLY A 254 18.73 9.12 -24.45
N LEU A 255 19.62 9.57 -25.34
CA LEU A 255 19.28 10.48 -26.45
C LEU A 255 18.31 9.82 -27.43
N VAL A 256 18.55 8.56 -27.82
CA VAL A 256 17.65 7.81 -28.70
C VAL A 256 16.28 7.61 -28.04
N ALA A 257 16.24 7.21 -26.77
CA ALA A 257 15.01 7.02 -26.02
C ALA A 257 14.21 8.32 -25.89
N THR A 258 14.90 9.45 -25.69
CA THR A 258 14.28 10.78 -25.68
C THR A 258 13.68 11.12 -27.05
N GLY A 259 14.41 10.87 -28.14
CA GLY A 259 13.90 11.05 -29.50
C GLY A 259 12.68 10.16 -29.80
N LEU A 260 12.73 8.88 -29.40
CA LEU A 260 11.60 7.95 -29.53
C LEU A 260 10.41 8.36 -28.67
N LEU A 261 10.63 8.89 -27.47
CA LEU A 261 9.58 9.40 -26.60
C LEU A 261 8.91 10.62 -27.21
N ILE A 262 9.68 11.59 -27.72
CA ILE A 262 9.16 12.76 -28.44
C ILE A 262 8.33 12.31 -29.64
N PHE A 263 8.84 11.38 -30.44
CA PHE A 263 8.11 10.80 -31.56
C PHE A 263 6.82 10.09 -31.11
N ALA A 264 6.87 9.28 -30.05
CA ALA A 264 5.72 8.54 -29.54
C ALA A 264 4.64 9.46 -28.95
N ILE A 265 5.03 10.57 -28.32
CA ILE A 265 4.13 11.62 -27.84
C ILE A 265 3.53 12.40 -29.01
N GLY A 266 4.30 12.68 -30.06
CA GLY A 266 3.80 13.33 -31.28
C GLY A 266 2.89 12.45 -32.15
N ALA A 267 3.01 11.12 -32.05
CA ALA A 267 2.22 10.18 -32.84
C ALA A 267 0.83 9.94 -32.23
N THR A 268 -0.13 10.79 -32.61
CA THR A 268 -1.54 10.65 -32.20
C THR A 268 -2.39 9.93 -33.25
N GLU A 269 -3.50 9.35 -32.82
CA GLU A 269 -4.53 8.77 -33.68
C GLU A 269 -5.93 9.26 -33.26
N PRO A 270 -6.93 9.26 -34.18
CA PRO A 270 -8.30 9.60 -33.84
C PRO A 270 -8.88 8.67 -32.76
N ILE A 271 -9.74 9.23 -31.91
CA ILE A 271 -10.51 8.43 -30.95
C ILE A 271 -11.80 8.02 -31.61
N LYS A 272 -12.09 6.72 -31.59
CA LYS A 272 -13.37 6.17 -32.06
C LYS A 272 -14.12 5.54 -30.89
N PHE A 273 -15.37 5.94 -30.73
CA PHE A 273 -16.33 5.31 -29.83
C PHE A 273 -17.52 4.82 -30.63
N GLU A 274 -17.98 3.62 -30.31
CA GLU A 274 -19.17 3.01 -30.90
C GLU A 274 -20.00 2.38 -29.80
N ASN A 275 -21.29 2.70 -29.78
CA ASN A 275 -22.26 1.98 -28.96
C ASN A 275 -23.29 1.32 -29.88
N ASN A 276 -22.98 0.11 -30.32
CA ASN A 276 -23.84 -0.68 -31.21
C ASN A 276 -24.94 -1.46 -30.45
N THR A 277 -25.17 -1.14 -29.17
CA THR A 277 -26.19 -1.80 -28.34
C THR A 277 -27.44 -0.93 -28.24
N ALA A 278 -28.57 -1.58 -27.91
CA ALA A 278 -29.82 -0.89 -27.60
C ALA A 278 -29.79 -0.17 -26.24
N GLU A 279 -28.77 -0.43 -25.41
CA GLU A 279 -28.59 0.15 -24.09
C GLU A 279 -27.60 1.32 -24.10
N SER A 280 -27.75 2.21 -23.12
CA SER A 280 -26.81 3.31 -22.93
C SER A 280 -25.51 2.80 -22.30
N LYS A 281 -24.39 2.98 -23.00
CA LYS A 281 -23.05 2.60 -22.53
C LYS A 281 -22.09 3.76 -22.68
N LEU A 282 -21.56 4.27 -21.56
CA LEU A 282 -20.61 5.37 -21.56
C LEU A 282 -19.21 4.89 -21.97
N SER A 283 -18.75 5.34 -23.12
CA SER A 283 -17.36 5.30 -23.55
C SER A 283 -16.77 6.69 -23.43
N ARG A 284 -15.65 6.83 -22.73
CA ARG A 284 -15.05 8.15 -22.52
C ARG A 284 -13.53 8.13 -22.42
N ILE A 285 -12.94 9.25 -22.80
CA ILE A 285 -11.56 9.60 -22.48
C ILE A 285 -11.53 10.91 -21.70
N THR A 286 -10.41 11.20 -21.04
CA THR A 286 -10.25 12.42 -20.27
C THR A 286 -8.91 13.06 -20.56
N ARG A 287 -8.91 14.36 -20.84
CA ARG A 287 -7.71 15.16 -21.07
C ARG A 287 -7.68 16.33 -20.08
N THR A 288 -6.51 16.61 -19.54
CA THR A 288 -6.30 17.68 -18.55
C THR A 288 -5.39 18.72 -19.17
N ILE A 289 -5.87 19.96 -19.23
CA ILE A 289 -5.13 21.13 -19.71
C ILE A 289 -4.69 21.93 -18.50
N ARG A 290 -3.39 22.22 -18.42
CA ARG A 290 -2.76 22.77 -17.20
C ARG A 290 -2.34 24.24 -17.34
N ASN A 291 -2.00 24.68 -18.54
CA ASN A 291 -1.49 26.03 -18.78
C ASN A 291 -2.64 27.01 -19.05
N VAL A 292 -3.59 27.08 -18.12
CA VAL A 292 -4.79 27.92 -18.21
C VAL A 292 -4.74 28.99 -17.14
N PHE A 293 -5.22 30.18 -17.46
CA PHE A 293 -5.26 31.30 -16.52
C PHE A 293 -6.67 31.47 -15.93
N PRO A 294 -6.79 31.93 -14.67
CA PRO A 294 -8.09 32.27 -14.09
C PRO A 294 -8.82 33.38 -14.85
N ASN A 295 -10.15 33.39 -14.79
CA ASN A 295 -11.01 34.42 -15.40
C ASN A 295 -10.68 34.75 -16.88
N THR A 296 -10.24 33.74 -17.64
CA THR A 296 -9.76 33.87 -19.01
C THR A 296 -10.70 33.14 -19.96
N GLN A 297 -10.96 33.75 -21.11
CA GLN A 297 -11.82 33.17 -22.15
C GLN A 297 -11.00 32.26 -23.06
N TYR A 298 -11.50 31.05 -23.25
CA TYR A 298 -10.92 30.06 -24.15
C TYR A 298 -11.97 29.56 -25.13
N GLU A 299 -11.52 29.08 -26.29
CA GLU A 299 -12.36 28.39 -27.25
C GLU A 299 -11.79 26.99 -27.53
N ILE A 300 -12.58 25.95 -27.32
CA ILE A 300 -12.19 24.58 -27.65
C ILE A 300 -12.73 24.25 -29.03
N LEU A 301 -11.83 23.95 -29.96
CA LEU A 301 -12.16 23.52 -31.31
C LEU A 301 -12.12 21.99 -31.37
N VAL A 302 -13.10 21.37 -32.01
CA VAL A 302 -13.16 19.92 -32.18
C VAL A 302 -13.65 19.54 -33.56
N GLU A 303 -12.92 18.62 -34.19
CA GLU A 303 -13.21 18.12 -35.53
C GLU A 303 -13.36 16.60 -35.50
N GLY A 304 -14.29 16.06 -36.28
CA GLY A 304 -14.49 14.63 -36.32
C GLY A 304 -15.61 14.17 -37.25
N THR A 305 -15.99 12.91 -37.09
CA THR A 305 -17.17 12.33 -37.74
C THR A 305 -18.11 11.74 -36.71
N ALA A 306 -19.41 11.87 -36.92
CA ALA A 306 -20.45 11.36 -36.03
C ALA A 306 -21.49 10.60 -36.85
N ARG A 307 -22.13 9.61 -36.21
CA ARG A 307 -23.29 8.92 -36.75
C ARG A 307 -24.40 8.90 -35.71
N THR A 308 -25.56 9.43 -36.08
CA THR A 308 -26.78 9.43 -35.28
C THR A 308 -27.85 8.58 -35.98
N ASN A 309 -28.80 8.04 -35.22
CA ASN A 309 -29.88 7.20 -35.77
C ASN A 309 -31.28 7.80 -35.57
N GLN A 310 -31.39 8.90 -34.82
CA GLN A 310 -32.64 9.57 -34.51
C GLN A 310 -32.43 11.09 -34.55
N GLU A 311 -33.44 11.80 -35.04
CA GLU A 311 -33.46 13.26 -35.08
C GLU A 311 -33.49 13.81 -33.64
N GLY A 312 -32.57 14.75 -33.32
CA GLY A 312 -32.39 15.29 -31.96
C GLY A 312 -31.53 14.45 -31.01
N GLN A 313 -30.94 13.35 -31.49
CA GLN A 313 -29.98 12.54 -30.73
C GLN A 313 -28.54 13.00 -31.02
N TYR A 314 -27.73 13.25 -29.99
CA TYR A 314 -26.29 13.50 -30.18
C TYR A 314 -25.49 12.19 -30.23
N ALA A 315 -24.51 12.11 -31.13
CA ALA A 315 -23.59 10.97 -31.23
C ALA A 315 -22.56 10.98 -30.09
N GLY A 316 -22.17 12.15 -29.62
CA GLY A 316 -21.25 12.28 -28.50
C GLY A 316 -21.30 13.68 -27.90
N ARG A 317 -20.50 13.93 -26.87
CA ARG A 317 -20.41 15.26 -26.27
C ARG A 317 -19.03 15.55 -25.73
N LEU A 318 -18.70 16.83 -25.69
CA LEU A 318 -17.61 17.37 -24.88
C LEU A 318 -18.19 17.90 -23.57
N VAL A 319 -17.60 17.54 -22.44
CA VAL A 319 -17.93 18.12 -21.13
C VAL A 319 -16.66 18.70 -20.55
N VAL A 320 -16.69 19.98 -20.20
CA VAL A 320 -15.53 20.73 -19.74
C VAL A 320 -15.74 21.12 -18.29
N HIS A 321 -14.77 20.79 -17.44
CA HIS A 321 -14.76 21.14 -16.03
C HIS A 321 -13.59 22.04 -15.69
N SER A 322 -13.87 23.13 -14.97
CA SER A 322 -12.87 23.80 -14.13
C SER A 322 -12.59 22.93 -12.90
N VAL A 323 -11.32 22.77 -12.54
CA VAL A 323 -10.90 22.12 -11.31
C VAL A 323 -10.01 23.08 -10.53
N ASN A 324 -10.39 23.37 -9.29
CA ASN A 324 -9.63 24.24 -8.40
C ASN A 324 -8.55 23.49 -7.61
N GLU A 325 -7.78 24.20 -6.78
CA GLU A 325 -6.73 23.59 -5.93
C GLU A 325 -7.27 22.56 -4.93
N GLN A 326 -8.53 22.69 -4.52
CA GLN A 326 -9.25 21.75 -3.65
C GLN A 326 -9.94 20.62 -4.42
N PHE A 327 -9.66 20.47 -5.72
CA PHE A 327 -10.18 19.40 -6.58
C PHE A 327 -11.69 19.36 -6.75
N LYS A 328 -12.36 20.49 -6.54
CA LYS A 328 -13.78 20.62 -6.85
C LYS A 328 -13.94 20.74 -8.36
N TYR A 329 -14.72 19.83 -8.95
CA TYR A 329 -15.07 19.86 -10.37
C TYR A 329 -16.31 20.72 -10.57
N THR A 330 -16.16 21.81 -11.32
CA THR A 330 -17.28 22.69 -11.71
C THR A 330 -17.43 22.61 -13.22
N ASN A 331 -18.61 22.21 -13.72
CA ASN A 331 -18.87 22.21 -15.17
C ASN A 331 -18.89 23.68 -15.66
N ILE A 332 -18.09 23.98 -16.68
CA ILE A 332 -17.96 25.31 -17.29
C ILE A 332 -18.33 25.30 -18.78
N GLY A 333 -18.72 24.15 -19.35
CA GLY A 333 -19.08 24.04 -20.75
C GLY A 333 -19.50 22.63 -21.13
N THR A 334 -20.52 22.51 -21.99
CA THR A 334 -20.94 21.23 -22.56
C THR A 334 -21.36 21.43 -24.00
N LEU A 335 -20.81 20.64 -24.91
CA LEU A 335 -21.12 20.66 -26.34
C LEU A 335 -21.63 19.28 -26.77
N PRO A 336 -22.95 19.09 -27.01
CA PRO A 336 -23.46 17.91 -27.69
C PRO A 336 -23.13 17.96 -29.19
N ILE A 337 -22.74 16.82 -29.76
CA ILE A 337 -22.45 16.65 -31.18
C ILE A 337 -23.68 16.00 -31.84
N GLU A 338 -24.58 16.83 -32.36
CA GLU A 338 -25.85 16.42 -32.98
C GLU A 338 -25.75 16.19 -34.49
N GLU A 339 -24.65 16.63 -35.10
CA GLU A 339 -24.40 16.47 -36.53
C GLU A 339 -24.24 14.99 -36.93
N ASP A 340 -24.82 14.61 -38.06
CA ASP A 340 -24.59 13.34 -38.73
C ASP A 340 -23.62 13.57 -39.90
N GLY A 341 -22.49 12.86 -39.92
CA GLY A 341 -21.39 13.10 -40.86
C GLY A 341 -20.20 13.84 -40.23
N ASP A 342 -19.50 14.63 -41.04
CA ASP A 342 -18.33 15.40 -40.61
C ASP A 342 -18.76 16.62 -39.80
N PHE A 343 -18.06 16.88 -38.69
CA PHE A 343 -18.29 18.04 -37.83
C PHE A 343 -17.01 18.84 -37.60
N ASN A 344 -17.18 20.16 -37.50
CA ASN A 344 -16.15 21.09 -37.04
C ASN A 344 -16.82 22.15 -36.18
N LEU A 345 -16.68 21.99 -34.86
CA LEU A 345 -17.44 22.75 -33.87
C LEU A 345 -16.52 23.44 -32.88
N SER A 346 -16.99 24.55 -32.34
CA SER A 346 -16.31 25.26 -31.27
C SER A 346 -17.16 25.37 -30.01
N LEU A 347 -16.50 25.36 -28.85
CA LEU A 347 -17.11 25.55 -27.54
C LEU A 347 -16.38 26.69 -26.82
N PRO A 348 -16.96 27.89 -26.75
CA PRO A 348 -16.44 28.97 -25.91
C PRO A 348 -16.64 28.62 -24.43
N ILE A 349 -15.61 28.84 -23.62
CA ILE A 349 -15.62 28.65 -22.17
C ILE A 349 -14.95 29.84 -21.48
N THR A 350 -15.25 30.02 -20.20
CA THR A 350 -14.53 30.98 -19.34
C THR A 350 -14.09 30.27 -18.08
N THR A 351 -12.81 30.38 -17.74
CA THR A 351 -12.28 29.83 -16.48
C THR A 351 -12.77 30.64 -15.29
N LEU A 352 -12.82 29.99 -14.13
CA LEU A 352 -13.18 30.61 -12.85
C LEU A 352 -11.95 31.27 -12.23
N GLU A 353 -12.18 32.11 -11.21
CA GLU A 353 -11.12 32.76 -10.44
C GLU A 353 -10.20 31.76 -9.73
N ASP A 354 -10.75 30.60 -9.33
CA ASP A 354 -10.03 29.53 -8.66
C ASP A 354 -9.62 28.38 -9.60
N THR A 355 -9.75 28.54 -10.92
CA THR A 355 -9.36 27.50 -11.88
C THR A 355 -7.86 27.25 -11.80
N ASN A 356 -7.50 26.02 -11.43
CA ASN A 356 -6.12 25.54 -11.48
C ASN A 356 -5.87 24.72 -12.76
N VAL A 357 -6.80 23.86 -13.15
CA VAL A 357 -6.72 23.07 -14.41
C VAL A 357 -8.10 22.94 -15.06
N ILE A 358 -8.11 22.74 -16.38
CA ILE A 358 -9.31 22.36 -17.13
C ILE A 358 -9.28 20.87 -17.41
N VAL A 359 -10.40 20.19 -17.23
CA VAL A 359 -10.57 18.77 -17.56
C VAL A 359 -11.66 18.61 -18.61
N ILE A 360 -11.33 18.00 -19.74
CA ILE A 360 -12.21 17.79 -20.88
C ILE A 360 -12.53 16.30 -21.00
N TYR A 361 -13.82 15.98 -21.05
CA TYR A 361 -14.34 14.65 -21.29
C TYR A 361 -14.83 14.57 -22.73
N PHE A 362 -14.30 13.61 -23.49
CA PHE A 362 -14.83 13.25 -24.81
C PHE A 362 -15.62 11.95 -24.61
N GLU A 363 -16.92 11.99 -24.84
CA GLU A 363 -17.84 10.93 -24.44
C GLU A 363 -18.77 10.50 -25.58
N ASN A 364 -19.09 9.20 -25.61
CA ASN A 364 -20.20 8.60 -26.35
C ASN A 364 -21.02 7.77 -25.36
N ARG A 365 -22.34 7.93 -25.38
CA ARG A 365 -23.24 7.27 -24.40
C ARG A 365 -24.50 6.70 -25.03
N ASN A 366 -24.97 7.30 -26.12
CA ASN A 366 -26.29 7.05 -26.65
C ASN A 366 -26.34 5.72 -27.42
N PRO A 367 -27.43 4.94 -27.32
CA PRO A 367 -27.61 3.70 -28.08
C PRO A 367 -27.52 3.92 -29.59
N ASN A 368 -26.92 2.96 -30.29
CA ASN A 368 -26.77 2.94 -31.75
C ASN A 368 -26.13 4.21 -32.34
N THR A 369 -25.14 4.77 -31.65
CA THR A 369 -24.38 5.94 -32.14
C THR A 369 -22.90 5.62 -32.26
N SER A 370 -22.20 6.30 -33.17
CA SER A 370 -20.75 6.28 -33.24
C SER A 370 -20.18 7.68 -33.40
N ILE A 371 -19.01 7.91 -32.82
CA ILE A 371 -18.29 9.19 -32.94
C ILE A 371 -16.79 8.96 -33.04
N SER A 372 -16.15 9.69 -33.95
CA SER A 372 -14.71 9.70 -34.16
C SER A 372 -14.18 11.12 -34.01
N PHE A 373 -13.57 11.42 -32.85
CA PHE A 373 -12.85 12.68 -32.66
C PHE A 373 -11.50 12.60 -33.37
N GLN A 374 -11.29 13.45 -34.38
CA GLN A 374 -10.08 13.46 -35.20
C GLN A 374 -9.04 14.45 -34.69
N LYS A 375 -9.48 15.67 -34.37
CA LYS A 375 -8.63 16.73 -33.81
C LYS A 375 -9.36 17.48 -32.72
N ALA A 376 -8.60 18.01 -31.78
CA ALA A 376 -9.08 18.96 -30.80
C ALA A 376 -7.97 19.95 -30.45
N SER A 377 -8.31 21.20 -30.22
CA SER A 377 -7.39 22.23 -29.74
C SER A 377 -8.11 23.18 -28.79
N ILE A 378 -7.34 23.89 -27.98
CA ILE A 378 -7.83 24.98 -27.14
C ILE A 378 -7.11 26.26 -27.55
N VAL A 379 -7.87 27.32 -27.75
CA VAL A 379 -7.40 28.64 -28.15
C VAL A 379 -7.59 29.59 -26.99
N ASP A 380 -6.52 30.25 -26.57
CA ASP A 380 -6.57 31.37 -25.63
C ASP A 380 -7.00 32.63 -26.37
N LEU A 381 -8.20 33.14 -26.10
CA LEU A 381 -8.78 34.27 -26.85
C LEU A 381 -8.14 35.62 -26.49
N GLN A 382 -7.28 35.68 -25.47
CA GLN A 382 -6.54 36.89 -25.13
C GLN A 382 -5.18 36.97 -25.83
N THR A 383 -4.56 35.80 -26.07
CA THR A 383 -3.19 35.72 -26.60
C THR A 383 -3.13 35.11 -28.01
N ASP A 384 -4.25 34.67 -28.57
CA ASP A 384 -4.38 33.90 -29.81
C ASP A 384 -3.51 32.63 -29.83
N LYS A 385 -3.10 32.14 -28.66
CA LYS A 385 -2.26 30.97 -28.53
C LYS A 385 -3.11 29.71 -28.69
N VAL A 386 -2.76 28.89 -29.68
CA VAL A 386 -3.41 27.60 -29.93
C VAL A 386 -2.57 26.48 -29.29
N GLU A 387 -3.21 25.65 -28.47
CA GLU A 387 -2.63 24.43 -27.90
C GLU A 387 -3.40 23.20 -28.42
N GLU A 388 -2.73 22.30 -29.15
CA GLU A 388 -3.34 21.06 -29.61
C GLU A 388 -3.58 20.08 -28.46
N ILE A 389 -4.76 19.47 -28.42
CA ILE A 389 -5.14 18.49 -27.42
C ILE A 389 -4.90 17.10 -28.00
N SER A 390 -3.85 16.42 -27.55
CA SER A 390 -3.54 15.05 -27.99
C SER A 390 -4.64 14.06 -27.57
N LEU A 391 -5.50 13.68 -28.52
CA LEU A 391 -6.66 12.84 -28.29
C LEU A 391 -6.28 11.41 -27.88
N LYS A 392 -5.52 10.65 -28.67
CA LYS A 392 -5.06 9.30 -28.31
C LYS A 392 -3.66 9.06 -28.84
N TYR A 393 -2.77 8.55 -27.99
CA TYR A 393 -1.40 8.22 -28.39
C TYR A 393 -1.35 6.84 -29.03
N LYS A 394 -0.75 6.75 -30.22
CA LYS A 394 -0.71 5.50 -31.01
C LYS A 394 0.10 4.39 -30.33
N TYR A 395 1.19 4.77 -29.65
CA TYR A 395 2.16 3.82 -29.08
C TYR A 395 2.14 3.76 -27.54
N ILE A 396 1.39 4.64 -26.88
CA ILE A 396 1.33 4.71 -25.42
C ILE A 396 -0.06 4.26 -24.96
N PRO A 397 -0.18 3.14 -24.22
CA PRO A 397 -1.47 2.70 -23.68
C PRO A 397 -2.18 3.79 -22.87
N GLU A 398 -3.49 3.95 -23.06
CA GLU A 398 -4.28 5.00 -22.42
C GLU A 398 -4.22 4.95 -20.88
N ALA A 399 -4.11 3.75 -20.31
CA ALA A 399 -3.93 3.58 -18.87
C ALA A 399 -2.63 4.24 -18.37
N ILE A 400 -1.54 4.20 -19.16
CA ILE A 400 -0.27 4.87 -18.81
C ILE A 400 -0.44 6.39 -18.94
N VAL A 401 -1.07 6.85 -20.02
CA VAL A 401 -1.36 8.29 -20.26
C VAL A 401 -2.13 8.87 -19.09
N ARG A 402 -3.22 8.22 -18.66
CA ARG A 402 -4.02 8.63 -17.48
C ARG A 402 -3.23 8.71 -16.19
N ARG A 403 -2.21 7.85 -16.02
CA ARG A 403 -1.39 7.84 -14.80
C ARG A 403 -0.36 8.96 -14.83
N ILE A 404 0.22 9.26 -15.99
CA ILE A 404 1.18 10.36 -16.17
C ILE A 404 0.47 11.71 -16.11
N SER A 405 -0.68 11.86 -16.78
CA SER A 405 -1.47 13.10 -16.75
C SER A 405 -2.00 13.43 -15.34
N GLY A 406 -2.07 12.43 -14.45
CA GLY A 406 -2.35 12.63 -13.03
C GLY A 406 -1.14 12.97 -12.16
N ILE A 407 0.11 12.93 -12.64
CA ILE A 407 1.30 13.31 -11.85
C ILE A 407 1.36 14.84 -11.76
N ASN A 408 0.99 15.39 -10.61
CA ASN A 408 1.26 16.77 -10.22
C ASN A 408 1.51 16.87 -8.70
N ALA A 409 2.16 17.95 -8.24
CA ALA A 409 2.23 18.31 -6.82
C ALA A 409 0.82 18.59 -6.25
N THR A 410 -0.13 18.94 -7.13
CA THR A 410 -1.56 19.02 -6.85
C THR A 410 -2.25 17.69 -7.18
N ASP A 411 -1.73 16.53 -6.77
CA ASP A 411 -2.49 15.28 -6.86
C ASP A 411 -3.18 15.02 -5.51
N ASN A 412 -4.49 14.75 -5.55
CA ASN A 412 -5.30 14.39 -4.39
C ASN A 412 -4.59 13.41 -3.44
N SER A 413 -3.93 12.40 -4.00
CA SER A 413 -3.25 11.36 -3.23
C SER A 413 -1.94 11.83 -2.58
N VAL A 414 -1.22 12.76 -3.19
CA VAL A 414 0.05 13.29 -2.65
C VAL A 414 -0.23 14.35 -1.58
N GLN A 415 -1.14 15.28 -1.87
CA GLN A 415 -1.54 16.32 -0.91
C GLN A 415 -2.17 15.72 0.35
N ALA A 416 -3.06 14.74 0.19
CA ALA A 416 -3.62 14.01 1.33
C ALA A 416 -2.51 13.41 2.21
N ARG A 417 -1.49 12.75 1.63
CA ARG A 417 -0.37 12.17 2.38
C ARG A 417 0.48 13.22 3.10
N LEU A 418 0.67 14.40 2.51
CA LEU A 418 1.36 15.51 3.18
C LEU A 418 0.57 16.01 4.39
N ILE A 419 -0.75 16.12 4.26
CA ILE A 419 -1.61 16.51 5.37
C ILE A 419 -1.61 15.43 6.46
N PHE A 420 -1.71 14.14 6.09
CA PHE A 420 -1.61 13.04 7.06
C PHE A 420 -0.27 13.08 7.81
N SER A 421 0.82 13.40 7.10
CA SER A 421 2.15 13.52 7.70
C SER A 421 2.23 14.69 8.68
N LYS A 422 1.64 15.85 8.33
CA LYS A 422 1.56 17.03 9.20
C LYS A 422 0.74 16.73 10.46
N ASP A 423 -0.44 16.17 10.28
CA ASP A 423 -1.34 15.77 11.35
C ASP A 423 -0.65 14.72 12.25
N ALA A 424 -0.02 13.70 11.68
CA ALA A 424 0.73 12.69 12.44
C ALA A 424 1.87 13.29 13.26
N PHE A 425 2.59 14.26 12.69
CA PHE A 425 3.63 14.97 13.43
C PHE A 425 3.04 15.75 14.61
N ASN A 426 1.92 16.46 14.41
CA ASN A 426 1.23 17.16 15.49
C ASN A 426 0.78 16.20 16.61
N LEU A 427 0.21 15.04 16.26
CA LEU A 427 -0.14 14.01 17.25
C LEU A 427 1.09 13.48 18.00
N ALA A 428 2.22 13.33 17.32
CA ALA A 428 3.45 12.87 17.95
C ALA A 428 4.01 13.89 18.97
N LEU A 429 3.75 15.19 18.81
CA LEU A 429 4.21 16.21 19.75
C LEU A 429 3.57 16.06 21.14
N ASP A 430 2.34 15.52 21.23
CA ASP A 430 1.65 15.27 22.50
C ASP A 430 2.36 14.20 23.37
N SER A 431 3.12 13.30 22.75
CA SER A 431 3.92 12.28 23.44
C SER A 431 5.23 12.00 22.68
N LEU A 432 6.07 13.02 22.57
CA LEU A 432 7.24 12.98 21.69
C LEU A 432 8.24 11.87 22.03
N LEU A 433 8.45 11.58 23.31
CA LEU A 433 9.48 10.62 23.75
C LEU A 433 9.02 9.15 23.61
N LEU A 434 7.79 8.85 24.04
CA LEU A 434 7.28 7.48 24.18
C LEU A 434 6.21 7.11 23.16
N GLY A 435 5.68 8.09 22.43
CA GLY A 435 4.57 7.92 21.50
C GLY A 435 3.23 7.69 22.21
N THR A 436 2.20 7.43 21.41
CA THR A 436 0.81 7.21 21.84
C THR A 436 0.46 5.72 21.95
N GLY A 437 1.40 4.83 21.62
CA GLY A 437 1.24 3.38 21.58
C GLY A 437 0.78 2.84 20.23
N GLY A 438 0.81 1.50 20.09
CA GLY A 438 0.40 0.83 18.84
C GLY A 438 -1.05 1.15 18.46
N HIS A 439 -1.30 1.40 17.17
CA HIS A 439 -2.57 1.93 16.64
C HIS A 439 -2.98 3.31 17.18
N GLY A 440 -2.03 4.08 17.71
CA GLY A 440 -2.28 5.44 18.17
C GLY A 440 -2.86 6.34 17.08
N TRP A 441 -2.24 6.36 15.90
CA TRP A 441 -2.78 7.09 14.74
C TRP A 441 -4.22 6.72 14.42
N ALA A 442 -4.50 5.43 14.22
CA ALA A 442 -5.82 4.94 13.80
C ALA A 442 -6.94 5.30 14.81
N THR A 443 -6.58 5.53 16.06
CA THR A 443 -7.50 5.88 17.15
C THR A 443 -7.70 7.39 17.26
N ALA A 444 -6.62 8.17 17.20
CA ALA A 444 -6.65 9.61 17.51
C ALA A 444 -6.70 10.55 16.31
N TYR A 445 -6.43 10.08 15.07
CA TYR A 445 -6.31 11.02 13.94
C TYR A 445 -7.52 11.92 13.76
N ARG A 446 -8.74 11.43 14.07
CA ARG A 446 -9.99 12.20 13.97
C ARG A 446 -10.05 13.43 14.87
N SER A 447 -9.33 13.44 15.99
CA SER A 447 -9.30 14.58 16.90
C SER A 447 -8.37 15.71 16.45
N ILE A 448 -7.51 15.46 15.45
CA ILE A 448 -6.48 16.40 15.00
C ILE A 448 -6.53 16.69 13.49
N GLN A 449 -7.53 16.17 12.77
CA GLN A 449 -7.57 16.29 11.32
C GLN A 449 -7.62 17.75 10.88
N SER A 450 -6.79 18.11 9.91
CA SER A 450 -6.84 19.43 9.29
C SER A 450 -8.02 19.60 8.31
N TYR A 451 -8.60 18.50 7.82
CA TYR A 451 -9.77 18.47 6.91
C TYR A 451 -10.47 17.10 7.02
N PRO A 452 -11.72 16.93 6.54
CA PRO A 452 -12.40 15.64 6.60
C PRO A 452 -11.75 14.60 5.68
N TYR A 453 -11.00 13.66 6.26
CA TYR A 453 -10.44 12.49 5.56
C TYR A 453 -10.62 11.20 6.35
N TRP A 454 -10.38 10.06 5.71
CA TRP A 454 -10.41 8.75 6.36
C TRP A 454 -9.15 7.98 6.03
N SER A 455 -8.28 7.80 7.03
CA SER A 455 -7.07 6.99 6.86
C SER A 455 -6.67 6.27 8.14
N LYS A 456 -6.62 4.94 8.07
CA LYS A 456 -6.17 4.09 9.20
C LYS A 456 -4.65 4.12 9.41
N HIS A 457 -3.89 4.72 8.47
CA HIS A 457 -2.44 4.76 8.50
C HIS A 457 -1.93 6.16 8.13
N VAL A 458 -0.73 6.51 8.57
CA VAL A 458 -0.12 7.82 8.22
C VAL A 458 0.30 7.89 6.73
N HIS A 459 0.51 6.75 6.07
CA HIS A 459 1.17 6.65 4.75
C HIS A 459 2.64 7.12 4.76
N ASN A 460 3.28 7.00 5.92
CA ASN A 460 4.73 7.15 6.10
C ASN A 460 5.12 6.30 7.31
N HIS A 461 5.88 5.23 7.09
CA HIS A 461 6.23 4.29 8.15
C HIS A 461 7.05 4.93 9.28
N TYR A 462 7.92 5.89 8.96
CA TYR A 462 8.77 6.54 9.96
C TYR A 462 7.96 7.47 10.86
N LEU A 463 6.98 8.18 10.30
CA LEU A 463 6.03 8.97 11.09
C LEU A 463 5.05 8.08 11.86
N GLN A 464 4.62 6.95 11.28
CA GLN A 464 3.84 5.94 11.99
C GLN A 464 4.60 5.44 13.23
N LEU A 465 5.89 5.09 13.07
CA LEU A 465 6.75 4.65 14.17
C LEU A 465 6.91 5.75 15.24
N LEU A 466 7.07 7.00 14.81
CA LEU A 466 7.14 8.16 15.72
C LEU A 466 5.85 8.32 16.54
N VAL A 467 4.68 8.24 15.89
CA VAL A 467 3.38 8.32 16.58
C VAL A 467 3.20 7.17 17.57
N GLU A 468 3.61 5.95 17.21
CA GLU A 468 3.39 4.77 18.04
C GLU A 468 4.37 4.65 19.21
N THR A 469 5.65 4.98 18.99
CA THR A 469 6.74 4.65 19.93
C THR A 469 7.63 5.84 20.29
N GLY A 470 7.35 7.02 19.75
CA GLY A 470 8.09 8.24 19.99
C GLY A 470 9.51 8.20 19.44
N LEU A 471 10.30 9.19 19.83
CA LEU A 471 11.72 9.30 19.46
C LEU A 471 12.54 8.08 19.91
N LEU A 472 12.13 7.40 21.00
CA LEU A 472 12.84 6.22 21.48
C LEU A 472 12.77 5.06 20.49
N GLY A 473 11.59 4.76 19.94
CA GLY A 473 11.47 3.69 18.94
C GLY A 473 12.09 4.06 17.59
N VAL A 474 11.97 5.33 17.18
CA VAL A 474 12.70 5.85 16.00
C VAL A 474 14.21 5.71 16.18
N ALA A 475 14.75 6.02 17.35
CA ALA A 475 16.18 5.86 17.65
C ALA A 475 16.63 4.40 17.66
N LEU A 476 15.82 3.47 18.19
CA LEU A 476 16.14 2.04 18.20
C LEU A 476 16.11 1.44 16.79
N PHE A 477 15.06 1.72 16.01
CA PHE A 477 14.94 1.23 14.64
C PHE A 477 15.97 1.88 13.70
N GLY A 478 16.13 3.21 13.77
CA GLY A 478 17.14 3.95 13.02
C GLY A 478 18.55 3.53 13.40
N GLY A 479 18.82 3.35 14.69
CA GLY A 479 20.09 2.83 15.19
C GLY A 479 20.40 1.43 14.66
N PHE A 480 19.40 0.54 14.59
CA PHE A 480 19.56 -0.77 13.98
C PHE A 480 19.95 -0.67 12.50
N LEU A 481 19.25 0.16 11.71
CA LEU A 481 19.56 0.36 10.29
C LEU A 481 20.95 0.98 10.07
N ILE A 482 21.31 2.00 10.86
CA ILE A 482 22.63 2.66 10.79
C ILE A 482 23.74 1.67 11.13
N LEU A 483 23.54 0.84 12.16
CA LEU A 483 24.55 -0.14 12.57
C LEU A 483 24.71 -1.26 11.55
N LEU A 484 23.61 -1.74 10.98
CA LEU A 484 23.65 -2.72 9.89
C LEU A 484 24.35 -2.14 8.65
N LEU A 485 24.09 -0.86 8.33
CA LEU A 485 24.75 -0.14 7.25
C LEU A 485 26.27 -0.02 7.51
N TYR A 486 26.67 0.32 8.73
CA TYR A 486 28.08 0.33 9.14
C TYR A 486 28.75 -1.04 8.93
N TYR A 487 28.12 -2.11 9.40
CA TYR A 487 28.66 -3.45 9.23
C TYR A 487 28.70 -3.90 7.77
N TYR A 488 27.69 -3.53 6.98
CA TYR A 488 27.70 -3.74 5.53
C TYR A 488 28.89 -3.05 4.86
N TYR A 489 29.16 -1.77 5.15
CA TYR A 489 30.33 -1.08 4.59
C TYR A 489 31.65 -1.68 5.04
N LYS A 490 31.75 -2.08 6.32
CA LYS A 490 32.93 -2.77 6.84
C LYS A 490 33.16 -4.09 6.11
N PHE A 491 32.12 -4.91 6.00
CA PHE A 491 32.14 -6.19 5.28
C PHE A 491 32.61 -6.01 3.84
N LYS A 492 32.11 -5.00 3.12
CA LYS A 492 32.57 -4.72 1.74
C LYS A 492 34.04 -4.37 1.59
N LYS A 493 34.64 -3.79 2.62
CA LYS A 493 36.06 -3.41 2.60
C LYS A 493 36.96 -4.61 2.91
N GLU A 494 36.48 -5.53 3.73
CA GLU A 494 37.25 -6.67 4.26
C GLU A 494 37.04 -7.95 3.44
N GLU A 495 35.86 -8.16 2.86
CA GLU A 495 35.51 -9.36 2.11
C GLU A 495 36.10 -9.32 0.68
N GLU A 496 36.91 -10.33 0.35
CA GLU A 496 37.55 -10.45 -0.96
C GLU A 496 36.68 -11.19 -1.98
N ASP A 497 35.77 -12.07 -1.52
CA ASP A 497 34.89 -12.81 -2.41
C ASP A 497 33.84 -11.90 -3.06
N ILE A 498 33.98 -11.70 -4.37
CA ILE A 498 33.06 -10.92 -5.20
C ILE A 498 31.64 -11.49 -5.15
N SER A 499 31.49 -12.82 -5.07
CA SER A 499 30.18 -13.46 -4.98
C SER A 499 29.46 -13.08 -3.68
N SER A 500 30.16 -13.20 -2.55
CA SER A 500 29.67 -12.81 -1.22
C SER A 500 29.33 -11.32 -1.12
N THR A 501 30.19 -10.44 -1.63
CA THR A 501 29.92 -8.99 -1.65
C THR A 501 28.74 -8.63 -2.55
N THR A 502 28.63 -9.25 -3.73
CA THR A 502 27.49 -9.07 -4.65
C THR A 502 26.17 -9.53 -4.00
N LEU A 503 26.21 -10.61 -3.22
CA LEU A 503 25.03 -11.12 -2.51
C LEU A 503 24.58 -10.15 -1.40
N ALA A 504 25.54 -9.61 -0.64
CA ALA A 504 25.26 -8.58 0.36
C ALA A 504 24.70 -7.29 -0.28
N ASP A 505 25.27 -6.84 -1.40
CA ASP A 505 24.76 -5.70 -2.18
C ASP A 505 23.32 -5.93 -2.63
N THR A 506 23.01 -7.14 -3.09
CA THR A 506 21.69 -7.54 -3.56
C THR A 506 20.66 -7.46 -2.43
N LEU A 507 20.96 -8.05 -1.27
CA LEU A 507 20.08 -8.02 -0.09
C LEU A 507 19.88 -6.60 0.43
N PHE A 508 20.95 -5.80 0.45
CA PHE A 508 20.89 -4.39 0.80
C PHE A 508 19.95 -3.61 -0.14
N ILE A 509 20.09 -3.76 -1.45
CA ILE A 509 19.25 -3.08 -2.44
C ILE A 509 17.79 -3.55 -2.37
N ALA A 510 17.54 -4.85 -2.21
CA ALA A 510 16.19 -5.39 -2.07
C ALA A 510 15.49 -4.83 -0.81
N ALA A 511 16.18 -4.78 0.34
CA ALA A 511 15.65 -4.19 1.56
C ALA A 511 15.47 -2.66 1.44
N ALA A 512 16.46 -1.96 0.85
CA ALA A 512 16.41 -0.51 0.63
C ALA A 512 15.24 -0.11 -0.28
N THR A 513 14.89 -0.94 -1.28
CA THR A 513 13.71 -0.72 -2.13
C THR A 513 12.44 -0.60 -1.29
N ILE A 514 12.24 -1.53 -0.34
CA ILE A 514 11.07 -1.55 0.54
C ILE A 514 11.10 -0.37 1.51
N LEU A 515 12.25 -0.12 2.16
CA LEU A 515 12.42 0.96 3.14
C LEU A 515 12.24 2.36 2.53
N ALA A 516 12.70 2.56 1.29
CA ALA A 516 12.57 3.83 0.59
C ALA A 516 11.11 4.13 0.21
N HIS A 517 10.37 3.12 -0.29
CA HIS A 517 8.95 3.33 -0.60
C HIS A 517 8.08 3.47 0.66
N ALA A 518 8.43 2.81 1.75
CA ALA A 518 7.75 2.95 3.05
C ALA A 518 7.82 4.39 3.62
N ALA A 519 8.67 5.27 3.08
CA ALA A 519 8.67 6.70 3.42
C ALA A 519 7.45 7.47 2.88
N ILE A 520 6.84 6.96 1.80
CA ILE A 520 5.78 7.66 1.06
C ILE A 520 4.47 6.88 1.00
N ASP A 521 4.42 5.67 1.56
CA ASP A 521 3.21 4.86 1.67
C ASP A 521 3.21 3.98 2.93
N PHE A 522 2.08 3.29 3.17
CA PHE A 522 1.87 2.44 4.35
C PHE A 522 2.23 0.96 4.11
N ASP A 523 3.14 0.65 3.19
CA ASP A 523 3.37 -0.74 2.74
C ASP A 523 3.72 -1.70 3.89
N LEU A 524 4.39 -1.20 4.93
CA LEU A 524 4.77 -1.98 6.12
C LEU A 524 3.63 -2.21 7.11
N SER A 525 2.41 -1.72 6.85
CA SER A 525 1.22 -2.20 7.57
C SER A 525 0.74 -3.55 7.06
N LEU A 526 1.08 -3.92 5.81
CA LEU A 526 0.82 -5.24 5.24
C LEU A 526 1.88 -6.23 5.69
N VAL A 527 1.50 -7.09 6.64
CA VAL A 527 2.40 -8.05 7.32
C VAL A 527 3.21 -8.89 6.34
N GLY A 528 2.63 -9.27 5.18
CA GLY A 528 3.33 -10.05 4.16
C GLY A 528 4.60 -9.38 3.63
N LEU A 529 4.55 -8.08 3.27
CA LEU A 529 5.74 -7.36 2.81
C LEU A 529 6.72 -7.13 3.96
N TYR A 530 6.20 -6.87 5.16
CA TYR A 530 7.04 -6.62 6.33
C TYR A 530 7.88 -7.86 6.72
N ILE A 531 7.29 -9.06 6.66
CA ILE A 531 8.01 -10.34 6.84
C ILE A 531 9.18 -10.46 5.85
N ILE A 532 8.94 -10.15 4.57
CA ILE A 532 9.96 -10.22 3.52
C ILE A 532 11.11 -9.24 3.79
N LEU A 533 10.79 -8.01 4.19
CA LEU A 533 11.80 -7.03 4.62
C LEU A 533 12.67 -7.58 5.76
N TRP A 534 12.06 -8.13 6.82
CA TRP A 534 12.80 -8.68 7.95
C TRP A 534 13.66 -9.89 7.56
N VAL A 535 13.21 -10.74 6.63
CA VAL A 535 14.02 -11.83 6.08
C VAL A 535 15.23 -11.28 5.32
N PHE A 536 15.08 -10.24 4.50
CA PHE A 536 16.21 -9.63 3.79
C PHE A 536 17.22 -9.00 4.75
N LEU A 537 16.73 -8.24 5.74
CA LEU A 537 17.59 -7.64 6.77
C LEU A 537 18.29 -8.70 7.60
N ALA A 538 17.63 -9.82 7.93
CA ALA A 538 18.22 -10.94 8.67
C ALA A 538 19.30 -11.67 7.86
N LEU A 539 19.03 -11.94 6.58
CA LEU A 539 20.02 -12.54 5.68
C LEU A 539 21.24 -11.62 5.53
N LEU A 540 21.04 -10.32 5.34
CA LEU A 540 22.12 -9.35 5.28
C LEU A 540 22.91 -9.32 6.60
N ASN A 541 22.23 -9.21 7.74
CA ASN A 541 22.84 -9.22 9.08
C ASN A 541 23.65 -10.49 9.34
N SER A 542 23.18 -11.66 8.87
CA SER A 542 23.92 -12.93 8.98
C SER A 542 25.24 -12.96 8.20
N MET A 543 25.39 -12.09 7.21
CA MET A 543 26.60 -11.98 6.39
C MET A 543 27.55 -10.92 6.94
N VAL A 544 27.02 -9.75 7.29
CA VAL A 544 27.85 -8.56 7.54
C VAL A 544 28.16 -8.31 9.01
N SER A 545 27.28 -8.76 9.92
CA SER A 545 27.39 -8.46 11.35
C SER A 545 28.05 -9.63 12.10
N PRO A 546 29.23 -9.42 12.70
CA PRO A 546 29.96 -10.48 13.39
C PRO A 546 29.26 -10.89 14.69
N ALA A 547 29.11 -12.20 14.91
CA ALA A 547 28.69 -12.73 16.21
C ALA A 547 29.83 -12.59 17.23
N ARG A 548 29.52 -12.07 18.42
CA ARG A 548 30.49 -11.80 19.48
C ARG A 548 30.12 -12.51 20.79
N ASP A 549 31.14 -12.93 21.52
CA ASP A 549 31.01 -13.46 22.88
C ASP A 549 30.92 -12.35 23.95
N GLU A 550 31.26 -11.11 23.58
CA GLU A 550 31.12 -9.91 24.41
C GLU A 550 30.62 -8.74 23.56
N ILE A 551 29.64 -8.00 24.07
CA ILE A 551 29.12 -6.79 23.44
C ILE A 551 29.42 -5.59 24.34
N SER A 552 30.12 -4.59 23.79
CA SER A 552 30.37 -3.31 24.47
C SER A 552 29.53 -2.20 23.85
N LEU A 553 28.53 -1.69 24.60
CA LEU A 553 27.74 -0.52 24.25
C LEU A 553 28.16 0.67 25.12
N SER A 554 29.04 1.52 24.59
CA SER A 554 29.59 2.67 25.33
C SER A 554 30.20 2.23 26.68
N LYS A 555 29.60 2.63 27.81
CA LYS A 555 30.03 2.29 29.18
C LYS A 555 29.54 0.91 29.67
N ILE A 556 28.60 0.27 28.98
CA ILE A 556 28.02 -1.02 29.38
C ILE A 556 28.75 -2.15 28.65
N ARG A 557 29.30 -3.10 29.41
CA ARG A 557 29.91 -4.33 28.88
C ARG A 557 29.06 -5.54 29.23
N LEU A 558 28.61 -6.25 28.22
CA LEU A 558 27.80 -7.47 28.33
C LEU A 558 28.67 -8.67 27.99
N ASN A 559 29.11 -9.40 29.01
CA ASN A 559 29.88 -10.63 28.83
C ASN A 559 29.00 -11.80 28.38
N LYS A 560 29.64 -12.89 27.92
CA LYS A 560 28.98 -14.12 27.45
C LYS A 560 27.91 -14.66 28.41
N ARG A 561 28.16 -14.63 29.73
CA ARG A 561 27.19 -15.08 30.74
C ARG A 561 25.94 -14.21 30.75
N SER A 562 26.09 -12.90 30.57
CA SER A 562 24.98 -11.95 30.47
C SER A 562 24.22 -12.14 29.17
N LEU A 563 24.92 -12.37 28.05
CA LEU A 563 24.29 -12.65 26.75
C LEU A 563 23.42 -13.92 26.78
N ILE A 564 23.89 -14.98 27.43
CA ILE A 564 23.10 -16.21 27.61
C ILE A 564 21.82 -15.96 28.41
N LYS A 565 21.79 -15.01 29.35
CA LYS A 565 20.57 -14.66 30.09
C LYS A 565 19.50 -14.08 29.17
N PHE A 566 19.86 -13.35 28.11
CA PHE A 566 18.89 -12.84 27.14
C PHE A 566 18.15 -13.94 26.38
N ASN A 567 18.68 -15.17 26.29
CA ASN A 567 17.94 -16.30 25.71
C ASN A 567 16.62 -16.51 26.47
N SER A 568 16.62 -16.41 27.80
CA SER A 568 15.39 -16.55 28.60
C SER A 568 14.39 -15.42 28.33
N VAL A 569 14.87 -14.19 28.08
CA VAL A 569 14.03 -13.03 27.74
C VAL A 569 13.39 -13.21 26.36
N VAL A 570 14.19 -13.60 25.34
CA VAL A 570 13.68 -13.87 23.99
C VAL A 570 12.66 -15.01 24.03
N THR A 571 12.97 -16.13 24.71
CA THR A 571 12.03 -17.23 24.87
C THR A 571 10.74 -16.80 25.57
N PHE A 572 10.84 -16.00 26.62
CA PHE A 572 9.66 -15.46 27.32
C PHE A 572 8.80 -14.58 26.41
N ILE A 573 9.41 -13.65 25.66
CA ILE A 573 8.71 -12.79 24.70
C ILE A 573 8.01 -13.64 23.62
N THR A 574 8.70 -14.62 23.05
CA THR A 574 8.11 -15.51 22.03
C THR A 574 6.96 -16.33 22.59
N ILE A 575 7.11 -16.92 23.79
CA ILE A 575 6.03 -17.69 24.44
C ILE A 575 4.82 -16.79 24.73
N ILE A 576 5.03 -15.59 25.27
CA ILE A 576 3.93 -14.64 25.52
C ILE A 576 3.24 -14.29 24.20
N ALA A 577 3.99 -13.96 23.15
CA ALA A 577 3.41 -13.61 21.86
C ALA A 577 2.55 -14.76 21.30
N ILE A 578 3.01 -16.02 21.42
CA ILE A 578 2.24 -17.22 21.02
C ILE A 578 0.97 -17.36 21.87
N VAL A 579 1.07 -17.23 23.20
CA VAL A 579 -0.08 -17.37 24.11
C VAL A 579 -1.13 -16.31 23.84
N ILE A 580 -0.74 -15.04 23.68
CA ILE A 580 -1.68 -13.96 23.38
C ILE A 580 -2.28 -14.16 21.98
N SER A 581 -1.49 -14.56 20.98
CA SER A 581 -2.00 -14.84 19.64
C SER A 581 -3.04 -15.97 19.67
N ALA A 582 -2.78 -17.05 20.41
CA ALA A 582 -3.71 -18.15 20.60
C ALA A 582 -4.99 -17.69 21.33
N SER A 583 -4.87 -16.79 22.32
CA SER A 583 -6.01 -16.19 23.01
C SER A 583 -6.88 -15.38 22.05
N ILE A 584 -6.31 -14.46 21.26
CA ILE A 584 -7.04 -13.66 20.27
C ILE A 584 -7.70 -14.57 19.23
N TYR A 585 -7.00 -15.58 18.73
CA TYR A 585 -7.56 -16.55 17.79
C TYR A 585 -8.72 -17.34 18.41
N GLY A 586 -8.59 -17.74 19.68
CA GLY A 586 -9.68 -18.34 20.45
C GLY A 586 -10.90 -17.43 20.55
N GLY A 587 -10.69 -16.11 20.72
CA GLY A 587 -11.77 -15.11 20.68
C GLY A 587 -12.55 -15.14 19.36
N ILE A 588 -11.83 -15.10 18.23
CA ILE A 588 -12.42 -15.20 16.88
C ILE A 588 -13.16 -16.54 16.68
N PHE A 589 -12.61 -17.63 17.21
CA PHE A 589 -13.26 -18.94 17.14
C PHE A 589 -14.60 -18.95 17.89
N PHE A 590 -14.66 -18.35 19.08
CA PHE A 590 -15.92 -18.27 19.83
C PHE A 590 -16.93 -17.30 19.20
N THR A 591 -16.51 -16.22 18.54
CA THR A 591 -17.47 -15.38 17.80
C THR A 591 -18.08 -16.12 16.61
N LYS A 592 -17.32 -16.98 15.93
CA LYS A 592 -17.88 -17.87 14.89
C LYS A 592 -18.89 -18.86 15.46
N GLN A 593 -18.66 -19.37 16.67
CA GLN A 593 -19.66 -20.20 17.37
C GLN A 593 -20.90 -19.41 17.77
N ALA A 594 -20.75 -18.15 18.18
CA ALA A 594 -21.89 -17.28 18.47
C ALA A 594 -22.77 -17.07 17.23
N LEU A 595 -22.18 -16.83 16.06
CA LEU A 595 -22.90 -16.73 14.79
C LEU A 595 -23.65 -18.04 14.46
N LYS A 596 -23.02 -19.19 14.67
CA LYS A 596 -23.68 -20.49 14.48
C LYS A 596 -24.86 -20.69 15.43
N ALA A 597 -24.70 -20.37 16.72
CA ALA A 597 -25.79 -20.43 17.70
C ALA A 597 -26.94 -19.47 17.34
N GLN A 598 -26.61 -18.31 16.75
CA GLN A 598 -27.61 -17.36 16.23
C GLN A 598 -28.43 -17.95 15.07
N GLU A 599 -27.80 -18.67 14.14
CA GLU A 599 -28.50 -19.38 13.06
C GLU A 599 -29.42 -20.50 13.59
N GLU A 600 -29.03 -21.14 14.69
CA GLU A 600 -29.79 -22.20 15.36
C GLU A 600 -30.88 -21.67 16.32
N GLY A 601 -30.93 -20.35 16.57
CA GLY A 601 -31.84 -19.72 17.53
C GLY A 601 -31.51 -19.99 18.99
N ASP A 602 -30.29 -20.46 19.30
CA ASP A 602 -29.82 -20.77 20.65
C ASP A 602 -29.28 -19.52 21.36
N GLY A 603 -30.16 -18.78 22.03
CA GLY A 603 -29.81 -17.55 22.75
C GLY A 603 -28.76 -17.74 23.86
N ASP A 604 -28.80 -18.86 24.58
CA ASP A 604 -27.85 -19.15 25.66
C ASP A 604 -26.48 -19.54 25.10
N GLY A 605 -26.46 -20.24 23.96
CA GLY A 605 -25.26 -20.52 23.18
C GLY A 605 -24.56 -19.26 22.69
N ILE A 606 -25.32 -18.26 22.19
CA ILE A 606 -24.78 -16.96 21.78
C ILE A 606 -24.10 -16.26 22.97
N GLU A 607 -24.79 -16.12 24.11
CA GLU A 607 -24.24 -15.48 25.31
C GLU A 607 -22.97 -16.19 25.78
N SER A 608 -23.00 -17.52 25.90
CA SER A 608 -21.87 -18.34 26.36
C SER A 608 -20.65 -18.16 25.46
N ALA A 609 -20.85 -18.15 24.14
CA ALA A 609 -19.79 -17.96 23.17
C ALA A 609 -19.19 -16.55 23.23
N LEU A 610 -20.03 -15.49 23.24
CA LEU A 610 -19.55 -14.10 23.31
C LEU A 610 -18.84 -13.79 24.64
N ARG A 611 -19.29 -14.35 25.77
CA ARG A 611 -18.59 -14.22 27.05
C ARG A 611 -17.19 -14.84 26.99
N LYS A 612 -17.04 -16.02 26.37
CA LYS A 612 -15.73 -16.65 26.16
C LYS A 612 -14.85 -15.82 25.22
N ALA A 613 -15.43 -15.27 24.15
CA ALA A 613 -14.72 -14.39 23.22
C ALA A 613 -14.17 -13.14 23.94
N THR A 614 -15.01 -12.48 24.73
CA THR A 614 -14.66 -11.30 25.53
C THR A 614 -13.60 -11.61 26.59
N LYS A 615 -13.62 -12.81 27.20
CA LYS A 615 -12.57 -13.23 28.14
C LYS A 615 -11.21 -13.44 27.47
N LEU A 616 -11.19 -13.93 26.23
CA LEU A 616 -9.97 -14.27 25.49
C LEU A 616 -9.36 -13.07 24.73
N ASP A 617 -10.18 -12.11 24.30
CA ASP A 617 -9.74 -10.84 23.72
C ASP A 617 -10.41 -9.67 24.48
N PRO A 618 -9.97 -9.38 25.73
CA PRO A 618 -10.65 -8.47 26.64
C PRO A 618 -10.55 -6.99 26.27
N TYR A 619 -9.90 -6.62 25.18
CA TYR A 619 -9.85 -5.24 24.70
C TYR A 619 -10.57 -5.06 23.36
N ASN A 620 -11.29 -6.08 22.90
CA ASN A 620 -12.09 -5.98 21.68
C ASN A 620 -13.44 -5.32 21.97
N ILE A 621 -13.59 -4.10 21.47
CA ILE A 621 -14.81 -3.29 21.63
C ILE A 621 -16.00 -4.00 20.98
N SER A 622 -15.84 -4.59 19.78
CA SER A 622 -16.93 -5.26 19.07
C SER A 622 -17.54 -6.41 19.88
N TYR A 623 -16.72 -7.21 20.55
CA TYR A 623 -17.23 -8.34 21.35
C TYR A 623 -18.04 -7.86 22.55
N SER A 624 -17.66 -6.72 23.11
CA SER A 624 -18.37 -6.09 24.21
C SER A 624 -19.71 -5.51 23.71
N THR A 625 -19.70 -4.85 22.55
CA THR A 625 -20.92 -4.38 21.86
C THR A 625 -21.91 -5.51 21.60
N ASP A 626 -21.45 -6.60 20.97
CA ASP A 626 -22.31 -7.75 20.64
C ASP A 626 -22.90 -8.37 21.92
N LEU A 627 -22.12 -8.45 23.00
CA LEU A 627 -22.56 -8.99 24.28
C LEU A 627 -23.58 -8.08 24.98
N ILE A 628 -23.40 -6.75 24.92
CA ILE A 628 -24.37 -5.76 25.41
C ILE A 628 -25.71 -5.95 24.68
N ASP A 629 -25.69 -6.07 23.35
CA ASP A 629 -26.92 -6.26 22.56
C ASP A 629 -27.64 -7.57 22.91
N VAL A 630 -26.90 -8.66 23.13
CA VAL A 630 -27.48 -9.93 23.59
C VAL A 630 -28.10 -9.80 24.98
N TYR A 631 -27.43 -9.11 25.92
CA TYR A 631 -27.99 -8.86 27.24
C TYR A 631 -29.25 -8.00 27.19
N PHE A 632 -29.29 -6.98 26.35
CA PHE A 632 -30.51 -6.20 26.15
C PHE A 632 -31.65 -7.02 25.55
N PHE A 633 -31.37 -7.82 24.53
CA PHE A 633 -32.36 -8.70 23.94
C PHE A 633 -32.96 -9.64 25.01
N GLN A 634 -32.11 -10.25 25.84
CA GLN A 634 -32.58 -11.12 26.92
C GLN A 634 -33.33 -10.36 28.02
N TYR A 635 -32.92 -9.15 28.37
CA TYR A 635 -33.66 -8.28 29.29
C TYR A 635 -35.08 -8.01 28.77
N THR A 636 -35.23 -7.62 27.50
CA THR A 636 -36.55 -7.35 26.90
C THR A 636 -37.41 -8.61 26.75
N ALA A 637 -36.81 -9.75 26.39
CA ALA A 637 -37.53 -10.99 26.17
C ALA A 637 -37.95 -11.69 27.47
N LYS A 638 -37.09 -11.68 28.49
CA LYS A 638 -37.30 -12.41 29.76
C LYS A 638 -37.81 -11.51 30.90
N SER A 639 -37.76 -10.17 30.75
CA SER A 639 -38.06 -9.19 31.81
C SER A 639 -37.24 -9.42 33.09
N ASP A 640 -36.03 -9.97 32.97
CA ASP A 640 -35.14 -10.27 34.09
C ASP A 640 -34.11 -9.16 34.28
N GLU A 641 -34.24 -8.40 35.36
CA GLU A 641 -33.35 -7.28 35.72
C GLU A 641 -31.86 -7.67 35.81
N SER A 642 -31.54 -8.94 36.05
CA SER A 642 -30.16 -9.45 36.03
C SER A 642 -29.46 -9.15 34.70
N TYR A 643 -30.17 -9.30 33.58
CA TYR A 643 -29.62 -9.00 32.25
C TYR A 643 -29.40 -7.51 32.02
N GLY A 644 -30.26 -6.66 32.61
CA GLY A 644 -30.06 -5.21 32.58
C GLY A 644 -28.77 -4.81 33.32
N ASN A 645 -28.54 -5.38 34.50
CA ASN A 645 -27.31 -5.15 35.27
C ASN A 645 -26.06 -5.64 34.51
N LYS A 646 -26.11 -6.84 33.90
CA LYS A 646 -25.02 -7.35 33.07
C LYS A 646 -24.70 -6.43 31.87
N ALA A 647 -25.72 -5.93 31.18
CA ALA A 647 -25.53 -5.00 30.07
C ALA A 647 -24.91 -3.67 30.55
N LYS A 648 -25.31 -3.16 31.72
CA LYS A 648 -24.71 -1.95 32.29
C LYS A 648 -23.25 -2.16 32.68
N GLU A 649 -22.94 -3.25 33.40
CA GLU A 649 -21.56 -3.61 33.77
C GLU A 649 -20.64 -3.74 32.55
N GLU A 650 -21.15 -4.37 31.49
CA GLU A 650 -20.41 -4.54 30.24
C GLU A 650 -20.24 -3.20 29.49
N THR A 651 -21.24 -2.30 29.56
CA THR A 651 -21.13 -0.95 29.00
C THR A 651 -20.09 -0.10 29.77
N ASP A 652 -20.06 -0.20 31.09
CA ASP A 652 -19.04 0.48 31.90
C ASP A 652 -17.64 -0.08 31.61
N ARG A 653 -17.53 -1.39 31.38
CA ARG A 653 -16.29 -2.01 30.91
C ARG A 653 -15.88 -1.48 29.54
N LEU A 654 -16.82 -1.41 28.60
CA LEU A 654 -16.61 -0.85 27.26
C LEU A 654 -16.05 0.58 27.33
N LEU A 655 -16.65 1.45 28.15
CA LEU A 655 -16.18 2.83 28.37
C LEU A 655 -14.75 2.88 28.95
N ARG A 656 -14.38 1.95 29.84
CA ARG A 656 -13.02 1.86 30.38
C ARG A 656 -11.98 1.45 29.34
N ILE A 657 -12.28 0.46 28.50
CA ILE A 657 -11.32 -0.07 27.51
C ILE A 657 -11.23 0.81 26.25
N GLY A 658 -12.32 1.50 25.90
CA GLY A 658 -12.47 2.26 24.66
C GLY A 658 -12.50 3.78 24.83
N LYS A 659 -12.03 4.32 25.95
CA LYS A 659 -12.13 5.76 26.31
C LYS A 659 -11.61 6.77 25.26
N ASN A 660 -10.75 6.34 24.34
CA ASN A 660 -10.17 7.18 23.29
C ASN A 660 -10.75 6.86 21.90
N ASP A 661 -11.72 5.96 21.81
CA ASP A 661 -12.39 5.59 20.56
C ASP A 661 -13.80 6.23 20.54
N PRO A 662 -14.12 7.13 19.59
CA PRO A 662 -15.43 7.76 19.51
C PRO A 662 -16.57 6.76 19.33
N LEU A 663 -16.32 5.60 18.70
CA LEU A 663 -17.34 4.57 18.50
C LEU A 663 -17.83 3.97 19.82
N THR A 664 -16.93 3.87 20.81
CA THR A 664 -17.25 3.40 22.17
C THR A 664 -18.37 4.22 22.79
N TYR A 665 -18.31 5.55 22.65
CA TYR A 665 -19.31 6.46 23.21
C TYR A 665 -20.64 6.39 22.47
N ILE A 666 -20.63 6.15 21.15
CA ILE A 666 -21.85 5.93 20.38
C ILE A 666 -22.55 4.64 20.85
N THR A 667 -21.80 3.54 20.99
CA THR A 667 -22.35 2.28 21.50
C THR A 667 -22.84 2.41 22.94
N ALA A 668 -22.08 3.10 23.80
CA ALA A 668 -22.50 3.35 25.18
C ALA A 668 -23.79 4.19 25.24
N ALA A 669 -23.92 5.21 24.39
CA ALA A 669 -25.15 5.99 24.28
C ALA A 669 -26.35 5.12 23.89
N GLN A 670 -26.20 4.26 22.88
CA GLN A 670 -27.25 3.34 22.45
C GLN A 670 -27.69 2.40 23.58
N ALA A 671 -26.73 1.88 24.35
CA ALA A 671 -27.02 1.09 25.54
C ALA A 671 -27.79 1.90 26.60
N TYR A 672 -27.31 3.11 26.92
CA TYR A 672 -27.93 3.96 27.94
C TYR A 672 -29.34 4.42 27.56
N PHE A 673 -29.60 4.71 26.29
CA PHE A 673 -30.96 5.00 25.80
C PHE A 673 -31.90 3.80 25.99
N LYS A 674 -31.42 2.56 25.74
CA LYS A 674 -32.21 1.35 26.01
C LYS A 674 -32.52 1.15 27.50
N PHE A 675 -31.72 1.71 28.41
CA PHE A 675 -31.98 1.73 29.85
C PHE A 675 -32.86 2.91 30.32
N GLY A 676 -33.25 3.82 29.43
CA GLY A 676 -33.95 5.06 29.81
C GLY A 676 -33.06 6.12 30.45
N LEU A 677 -31.72 5.96 30.41
CA LEU A 677 -30.73 6.92 30.90
C LEU A 677 -30.41 7.93 29.79
N VAL A 678 -31.38 8.81 29.54
CA VAL A 678 -31.38 9.71 28.38
C VAL A 678 -30.27 10.75 28.47
N ASP A 679 -30.11 11.42 29.60
CA ASP A 679 -29.14 12.50 29.78
C ASP A 679 -27.69 12.03 29.63
N GLU A 680 -27.34 10.90 30.25
CA GLU A 680 -26.02 10.29 30.11
C GLU A 680 -25.76 9.81 28.68
N GLY A 681 -26.78 9.22 28.03
CA GLY A 681 -26.69 8.82 26.63
C GLY A 681 -26.40 10.02 25.72
N LEU A 682 -27.09 11.14 25.91
CA LEU A 682 -26.81 12.39 25.19
C LEU A 682 -25.41 12.93 25.49
N GLY A 683 -24.96 12.84 26.74
CA GLY A 683 -23.59 13.18 27.13
C GLY A 683 -22.54 12.38 26.36
N PHE A 684 -22.75 11.08 26.15
CA PHE A 684 -21.85 10.25 25.34
C PHE A 684 -21.90 10.59 23.85
N ILE A 685 -23.08 10.89 23.29
CA ILE A 685 -23.19 11.35 21.90
C ILE A 685 -22.43 12.67 21.70
N LYS A 686 -22.57 13.62 22.63
CA LYS A 686 -21.79 14.87 22.61
C LYS A 686 -20.29 14.59 22.70
N ARG A 687 -19.88 13.68 23.58
CA ARG A 687 -18.46 13.32 23.73
C ARG A 687 -17.88 12.71 22.45
N SER A 688 -18.63 11.84 21.78
CA SER A 688 -18.23 11.30 20.47
C SER A 688 -18.03 12.42 19.46
N LEU A 689 -18.97 13.38 19.37
CA LEU A 689 -18.87 14.53 18.48
C LEU A 689 -17.61 15.38 18.73
N GLU A 690 -17.30 15.68 19.99
CA GLU A 690 -16.08 16.41 20.38
C GLU A 690 -14.78 15.71 19.94
N MET A 691 -14.78 14.38 19.88
CA MET A 691 -13.61 13.59 19.50
C MET A 691 -13.39 13.52 17.98
N GLN A 692 -14.40 13.87 17.19
CA GLN A 692 -14.35 13.80 15.72
C GLN A 692 -15.08 15.00 15.09
N PRO A 693 -14.58 16.24 15.31
CA PRO A 693 -15.27 17.47 14.95
C PRO A 693 -15.46 17.68 13.44
N LEU A 694 -14.71 16.96 12.60
CA LEU A 694 -14.82 17.02 11.14
C LEU A 694 -15.58 15.83 10.52
N VAL A 695 -16.22 14.98 11.33
CA VAL A 695 -17.00 13.83 10.86
C VAL A 695 -18.49 14.20 10.86
N ILE A 696 -19.05 14.40 9.67
CA ILE A 696 -20.44 14.82 9.44
C ILE A 696 -21.42 13.84 10.10
N GLU A 697 -21.15 12.54 10.02
CA GLU A 697 -22.00 11.50 10.59
C GLU A 697 -22.22 11.68 12.10
N SER A 698 -21.25 12.23 12.83
CA SER A 698 -21.36 12.48 14.27
C SER A 698 -22.41 13.56 14.58
N TYR A 699 -22.50 14.59 13.73
CA TYR A 699 -23.50 15.64 13.86
C TYR A 699 -24.89 15.13 13.49
N ILE A 700 -24.98 14.30 12.44
CA ILE A 700 -26.24 13.65 12.06
C ILE A 700 -26.73 12.76 13.20
N GLN A 701 -25.86 11.94 13.79
CA GLN A 701 -26.20 11.09 14.93
C GLN A 701 -26.62 11.90 16.16
N ASN A 702 -25.97 13.03 16.42
CA ASN A 702 -26.35 13.94 17.50
C ASN A 702 -27.75 14.52 17.28
N ALA A 703 -28.03 15.04 16.09
CA ALA A 703 -29.35 15.56 15.74
C ALA A 703 -30.43 14.47 15.80
N GLN A 704 -30.16 13.27 15.27
CA GLN A 704 -31.08 12.13 15.31
C GLN A 704 -31.38 11.67 16.74
N ALA A 705 -30.38 11.66 17.62
CA ALA A 705 -30.58 11.32 19.03
C ALA A 705 -31.51 12.33 19.71
N HIS A 706 -31.25 13.64 19.53
CA HIS A 706 -32.12 14.69 20.07
C HIS A 706 -33.55 14.64 19.51
N LEU A 707 -33.71 14.41 18.20
CA LEU A 707 -35.03 14.24 17.58
C LEU A 707 -35.79 13.01 18.13
N SER A 708 -35.09 11.89 18.32
CA SER A 708 -35.72 10.67 18.85
C SER A 708 -36.21 10.87 20.29
N ILE A 709 -35.46 11.65 21.09
CA ILE A 709 -35.81 11.99 22.47
C ILE A 709 -36.96 13.00 22.49
N PHE A 710 -36.93 14.01 21.61
CA PHE A 710 -38.05 14.92 21.39
C PHE A 710 -39.34 14.15 21.12
N ASP A 711 -39.33 13.25 20.13
CA ASP A 711 -40.50 12.44 19.75
C ASP A 711 -40.97 11.55 20.93
N TYR A 712 -40.03 11.01 21.70
CA TYR A 712 -40.35 10.24 22.92
C TYR A 712 -41.10 11.09 23.95
N HIS A 713 -40.61 12.29 24.30
CA HIS A 713 -41.27 13.17 25.27
C HIS A 713 -42.62 13.70 24.76
N ILE A 714 -42.71 14.03 23.47
CA ILE A 714 -43.99 14.37 22.82
C ILE A 714 -45.00 13.21 22.95
N SER A 715 -44.57 11.97 22.70
CA SER A 715 -45.44 10.79 22.83
C SER A 715 -45.93 10.54 24.27
N LYS A 716 -45.19 11.03 25.26
CA LYS A 716 -45.53 10.98 26.69
C LYS A 716 -46.33 12.18 27.18
N GLY A 717 -46.49 13.22 26.36
CA GLY A 717 -47.16 14.47 26.74
C GLY A 717 -46.31 15.41 27.60
N ASP A 718 -45.00 15.15 27.71
CA ASP A 718 -44.07 15.98 28.48
C ASP A 718 -43.53 17.12 27.60
N LEU A 719 -44.34 18.18 27.47
CA LEU A 719 -44.04 19.32 26.61
C LEU A 719 -42.89 20.20 27.13
N GLU A 720 -42.58 20.14 28.43
CA GLU A 720 -41.48 20.92 29.01
C GLU A 720 -40.14 20.26 28.69
N ALA A 721 -40.02 18.94 28.86
CA ALA A 721 -38.81 18.21 28.47
C ALA A 721 -38.62 18.11 26.94
N ALA A 722 -39.71 18.12 26.17
CA ALA A 722 -39.64 18.14 24.71
C ALA A 722 -39.17 19.50 24.14
N ARG A 723 -39.36 20.60 24.87
CA ARG A 723 -39.00 21.94 24.40
C ARG A 723 -37.53 22.24 24.61
#